data_AF-A0A9J6CQ49-F1
#
_entry.id   AF-A0A9J6CQ49-F1
#
_cell.length_a   1.000
_cell.length_b   1.000
_cell.length_c   1.000
_cell.angle_alpha   90.00
_cell.angle_beta   90.00
_cell.angle_gamma   90.00
#
_symmetry.space_group_name_H-M   'P 1'
#
loop_
_entity.id
_entity.type
_entity.pdbx_description
1 polymer ?
#
loop_
_entity_poly.entity_id
_entity_poly.type
_entity_poly.pdbx_seq_one_letter_code
_entity_poly.pdbx_strand_id
1 'polypeptide(L)'
;MKSTERTDKNLIEIICRVEAVQWTFDEINSESGELHHLAAFLADKKIELVICLPMRGGGARRVSSFMTHGYRTRRLAVDYSIPLVTDVKCTKLLVEAMRLSGRAPPMKTHTDCMTSRQMIKLPGFIDVHVHLREPGATHKEDFASGTAAALAGGITLVCAMPNTNPAIVNQQNFSLFKECAKNGARCDYALFVGASSDNYHQICELAPEAAALKMYLNETFTTLKLNDMTVWEKHLSNWPKHAPLCVHAEKQATAAIILLANLIDRPIHVCHVARKEEIQIIKTAKERGMKITCEVCPHHLFLSTKDLSRIGYGRGEVRPILCSPEDQQALWDNMDIIDCFATDHAPHTIEEKDSEKPPPGFPGLETILPLLLTAVNDGRLTMDDLINKFYKNPRKIFSLPEQHNTYVEVDMDEEWIIPNVLTHSKAKWTPFAGMKVKGCVSRVVLRGEVAFVDGEVLVEPGFGQNVRQWRTRMTDEERLSLGSCEKINASFEHLDEELQVKIPDAATSKLPSYYSALSPLPRTRLDSAGSQLYKDYIPESFGRSFSKNMNGKHILSVDMFTSKDQLRDIFDLAKTFKASVQKKGWFDEVLRGKVMASCFYEVSTRTCCSFAAAMQRLGGRVIYMDETSSSVKKGETLEDSIAVMSGYADVVVLRHPEVGAMARAADVSQKPVINAGDGIGEHPTQALLDVFTIREEFGTVKGLTITMVGDLKHGRTVHSLARLLTLYDVSINYVSPASLAMPEKVIKFVASKGISQHFYTSLDEILPETDVLYMTRIQKERFSNEEEYKSTCGLYVVTPKLMTRAKPKMIVMHPLPRNDEIDKAFDNDKRAAYFRQAEYGMYVRMSILAMVLGFEGFKATRK
;
A
#
# COMPACT_ATOMS: atom_id res chain seq x y z
N MET A 1 -17.28 37.22 60.46
CA MET A 1 -16.42 38.42 60.40
C MET A 1 -15.31 38.15 59.40
N LYS A 2 -15.00 39.08 58.48
CA LYS A 2 -13.86 38.94 57.57
C LYS A 2 -12.55 38.88 58.37
N SER A 3 -11.71 37.88 58.09
CA SER A 3 -10.25 37.97 58.26
C SER A 3 -9.52 37.00 57.31
N THR A 4 -8.73 37.60 56.42
CA THR A 4 -7.35 37.22 55.99
C THR A 4 -7.02 35.80 55.49
N GLU A 5 -6.54 35.80 54.23
CA GLU A 5 -5.39 35.08 53.65
C GLU A 5 -5.06 33.65 54.14
N ARG A 6 -5.17 32.69 53.21
CA ARG A 6 -4.06 31.79 52.87
C ARG A 6 -4.26 31.11 51.53
N THR A 7 -3.22 31.18 50.72
CA THR A 7 -2.93 30.40 49.53
C THR A 7 -3.18 28.90 49.73
N ASP A 8 -4.00 28.30 48.86
CA ASP A 8 -3.76 26.94 48.40
C ASP A 8 -4.15 26.84 46.92
N LYS A 9 -3.12 26.69 46.09
CA LYS A 9 -3.23 26.24 44.70
C LYS A 9 -3.61 24.76 44.71
N ASN A 10 -4.89 24.46 44.85
CA ASN A 10 -5.44 23.19 44.38
C ASN A 10 -6.11 23.45 43.03
N LEU A 11 -5.29 23.43 41.97
CA LEU A 11 -5.77 23.14 40.62
C LEU A 11 -6.39 21.75 40.69
N ILE A 12 -7.71 21.69 40.84
CA ILE A 12 -8.46 20.48 40.57
C ILE A 12 -8.28 20.22 39.09
N GLU A 13 -7.35 19.34 38.75
CA GLU A 13 -7.28 18.73 37.43
C GLU A 13 -8.58 17.93 37.25
N ILE A 14 -9.58 18.56 36.62
CA ILE A 14 -10.77 17.85 36.18
C ILE A 14 -10.30 16.94 35.05
N ILE A 15 -9.98 15.68 35.38
CA ILE A 15 -9.74 14.63 34.40
C ILE A 15 -11.09 14.33 33.74
N CYS A 16 -11.43 15.10 32.71
CA CYS A 16 -12.59 14.83 31.88
C CYS A 16 -12.25 13.62 30.99
N ARG A 17 -12.99 12.51 31.19
CA ARG A 17 -12.99 11.34 30.30
C ARG A 17 -14.03 11.61 29.22
N VAL A 18 -13.57 11.79 27.98
CA VAL A 18 -14.44 11.94 26.82
C VAL A 18 -14.48 10.59 26.12
N GLU A 19 -15.69 10.05 25.93
CA GLU A 19 -15.98 8.80 25.23
C GLU A 19 -16.57 9.17 23.87
N ALA A 20 -15.89 8.79 22.78
CA ALA A 20 -16.45 8.93 21.44
C ALA A 20 -17.49 7.84 21.24
N VAL A 21 -18.65 8.20 20.73
CA VAL A 21 -19.75 7.24 20.60
C VAL A 21 -20.43 7.44 19.26
N GLN A 22 -20.46 6.37 18.49
CA GLN A 22 -21.08 6.36 17.18
C GLN A 22 -22.56 5.98 17.39
N TRP A 23 -23.48 6.66 16.71
CA TRP A 23 -24.92 6.42 16.87
C TRP A 23 -25.63 6.25 15.54
N THR A 24 -26.71 5.48 15.55
CA THR A 24 -27.59 5.29 14.40
C THR A 24 -28.92 6.02 14.62
N PHE A 25 -29.56 6.40 13.50
CA PHE A 25 -30.87 7.05 13.50
C PHE A 25 -32.05 6.08 13.55
N ASP A 26 -31.81 4.84 13.15
CA ASP A 26 -32.77 3.74 13.14
C ASP A 26 -32.22 2.59 14.00
N GLU A 27 -33.10 1.66 14.40
CA GLU A 27 -32.73 0.40 15.02
C GLU A 27 -31.94 -0.45 14.02
N ILE A 28 -30.63 -0.22 13.98
CA ILE A 28 -29.69 -1.05 13.25
C ILE A 28 -28.96 -1.85 14.33
N ASN A 29 -29.21 -3.16 14.36
CA ASN A 29 -28.44 -4.10 15.18
C ASN A 29 -26.97 -4.02 14.75
N SER A 30 -26.13 -3.36 15.55
CA SER A 30 -24.70 -3.19 15.27
C SER A 30 -23.87 -4.31 15.88
N GLU A 31 -23.04 -4.96 15.06
CA GLU A 31 -22.10 -6.02 15.44
C GLU A 31 -20.83 -5.53 16.17
N SER A 32 -20.66 -4.21 16.32
CA SER A 32 -19.73 -3.60 17.27
C SER A 32 -20.50 -3.16 18.51
N GLY A 33 -20.06 -3.57 19.69
CA GLY A 33 -20.76 -3.36 20.96
C GLY A 33 -20.86 -1.93 21.47
N GLU A 34 -20.92 -0.90 20.60
CA GLU A 34 -20.92 0.52 21.02
C GLU A 34 -21.76 1.46 20.14
N LEU A 35 -22.66 1.00 19.27
CA LEU A 35 -23.61 1.94 18.63
C LEU A 35 -24.86 2.11 19.46
N HIS A 36 -24.87 3.07 20.38
CA HIS A 36 -26.13 3.43 21.03
C HIS A 36 -27.02 4.22 20.06
N HIS A 37 -28.34 4.04 20.15
CA HIS A 37 -29.28 4.82 19.36
C HIS A 37 -29.16 6.31 19.74
N LEU A 38 -29.32 7.25 18.79
CA LEU A 38 -29.26 8.70 19.09
C LEU A 38 -30.18 9.09 20.27
N ALA A 39 -31.36 8.46 20.36
CA ALA A 39 -32.27 8.68 21.48
C ALA A 39 -31.69 8.26 22.84
N ALA A 40 -30.82 7.25 22.90
CA ALA A 40 -30.16 6.83 24.13
C ALA A 40 -29.13 7.89 24.60
N PHE A 41 -28.36 8.48 23.69
CA PHE A 41 -27.44 9.58 24.03
C PHE A 41 -28.17 10.82 24.53
N LEU A 42 -29.30 11.14 23.91
CA LEU A 42 -30.15 12.25 24.33
C LEU A 42 -30.84 11.94 25.68
N ALA A 43 -31.30 10.71 25.90
CA ALA A 43 -31.90 10.27 27.16
C ALA A 43 -30.90 10.30 28.33
N ASP A 44 -29.68 9.83 28.10
CA ASP A 44 -28.60 9.80 29.09
C ASP A 44 -27.93 11.17 29.29
N LYS A 45 -28.42 12.22 28.62
CA LYS A 45 -27.86 13.58 28.63
C LYS A 45 -26.36 13.65 28.30
N LYS A 46 -25.89 12.73 27.45
CA LYS A 46 -24.52 12.75 26.92
C LYS A 46 -24.33 13.83 25.84
N ILE A 47 -25.41 14.47 25.39
CA ILE A 47 -25.41 15.59 24.45
C ILE A 47 -25.98 16.81 25.16
N GLU A 48 -25.19 17.88 25.30
CA GLU A 48 -25.58 19.10 26.03
C GLU A 48 -26.22 20.17 25.13
N LEU A 49 -26.04 20.06 23.82
CA LEU A 49 -26.57 21.00 22.84
C LEU A 49 -26.83 20.29 21.50
N VAL A 50 -28.00 20.54 20.90
CA VAL A 50 -28.33 20.11 19.54
C VAL A 50 -28.50 21.33 18.66
N ILE A 51 -27.83 21.34 17.50
CA ILE A 51 -28.03 22.36 16.46
C ILE A 51 -28.68 21.68 15.25
N CYS A 52 -29.92 22.03 14.93
CA CYS A 52 -30.68 21.42 13.85
C CYS A 52 -31.27 22.50 12.93
N LEU A 53 -30.54 22.83 11.87
CA LEU A 53 -30.88 23.92 10.97
C LEU A 53 -31.74 23.48 9.77
N PRO A 54 -32.65 24.34 9.28
CA PRO A 54 -33.43 24.06 8.07
C PRO A 54 -32.55 24.11 6.81
N MET A 55 -32.83 23.24 5.85
CA MET A 55 -32.17 23.25 4.54
C MET A 55 -32.52 24.53 3.76
N ARG A 56 -31.51 25.18 3.14
CA ARG A 56 -31.74 26.29 2.19
C ARG A 56 -32.50 25.77 0.96
N GLY A 57 -33.68 26.35 0.68
CA GLY A 57 -34.46 26.08 -0.55
C GLY A 57 -35.78 25.31 -0.39
N GLY A 58 -36.18 24.91 0.82
CA GLY A 58 -37.44 24.22 1.07
C GLY A 58 -38.69 25.12 1.10
N GLY A 59 -38.94 25.90 0.04
CA GLY A 59 -40.16 26.67 -0.13
C GLY A 59 -41.35 25.77 -0.44
N ALA A 60 -41.87 25.04 0.55
CA ALA A 60 -43.22 24.47 0.56
C ALA A 60 -43.48 23.80 1.92
N ARG A 61 -44.69 23.98 2.47
CA ARG A 61 -45.26 23.04 3.46
C ARG A 61 -45.13 21.63 2.91
N ARG A 62 -44.16 20.85 3.39
CA ARG A 62 -44.11 19.41 3.10
C ARG A 62 -45.21 18.71 3.90
N VAL A 63 -45.91 17.82 3.22
CA VAL A 63 -47.01 17.00 3.74
C VAL A 63 -46.57 16.27 5.01
N SER A 64 -47.44 16.17 6.01
CA SER A 64 -47.17 15.66 7.37
C SER A 64 -46.69 14.20 7.46
N SER A 65 -46.52 13.52 6.33
CA SER A 65 -46.11 12.10 6.24
C SER A 65 -44.61 11.88 6.06
N PHE A 66 -43.79 12.92 5.82
CA PHE A 66 -42.33 12.79 5.68
C PHE A 66 -41.59 13.25 6.94
N MET A 67 -41.30 12.32 7.86
CA MET A 67 -40.43 12.56 9.01
C MET A 67 -38.96 12.47 8.59
N THR A 68 -38.30 13.61 8.36
CA THR A 68 -36.85 13.64 8.13
C THR A 68 -36.07 13.30 9.41
N HIS A 69 -34.85 12.77 9.27
CA HIS A 69 -33.97 12.52 10.42
C HIS A 69 -33.74 13.80 11.25
N GLY A 70 -33.56 14.95 10.62
CA GLY A 70 -33.47 16.24 11.32
C GLY A 70 -34.74 16.60 12.12
N TYR A 71 -35.94 16.31 11.59
CA TYR A 71 -37.18 16.49 12.35
C TYR A 71 -37.23 15.56 13.57
N ARG A 72 -36.83 14.29 13.41
CA ARG A 72 -36.76 13.30 14.50
C ARG A 72 -35.77 13.74 15.59
N THR A 73 -34.55 14.13 15.24
CA THR A 73 -33.55 14.64 16.20
C THR A 73 -34.05 15.86 16.94
N ARG A 74 -34.63 16.82 16.22
CA ARG A 74 -35.20 18.02 16.82
C ARG A 74 -36.29 17.67 17.83
N ARG A 75 -37.16 16.72 17.50
CA ARG A 75 -38.23 16.28 18.38
C ARG A 75 -37.69 15.55 19.61
N LEU A 76 -36.73 14.64 19.43
CA LEU A 76 -36.07 13.94 20.53
C LEU A 76 -35.32 14.90 21.47
N ALA A 77 -34.62 15.90 20.93
CA ALA A 77 -33.96 16.92 21.75
C ALA A 77 -34.96 17.68 22.64
N VAL A 78 -36.13 18.03 22.08
CA VAL A 78 -37.23 18.64 22.85
C VAL A 78 -37.78 17.67 23.90
N ASP A 79 -38.06 16.43 23.52
CA ASP A 79 -38.63 15.41 24.42
C ASP A 79 -37.68 15.10 25.59
N TYR A 80 -36.37 15.11 25.37
CA TYR A 80 -35.34 14.93 26.42
C TYR A 80 -34.84 16.23 27.07
N SER A 81 -35.46 17.38 26.75
CA SER A 81 -35.12 18.69 27.32
C SER A 81 -33.66 19.12 27.12
N ILE A 82 -33.09 18.79 25.96
CA ILE A 82 -31.75 19.22 25.56
C ILE A 82 -31.85 20.56 24.83
N PRO A 83 -31.01 21.56 25.19
CA PRO A 83 -30.93 22.83 24.47
C PRO A 83 -30.82 22.63 22.96
N LEU A 84 -31.66 23.34 22.22
CA LEU A 84 -31.83 23.16 20.79
C LEU A 84 -31.75 24.51 20.08
N VAL A 85 -30.86 24.63 19.10
CA VAL A 85 -30.77 25.80 18.21
C VAL A 85 -31.24 25.40 16.81
N THR A 86 -32.31 26.02 16.34
CA THR A 86 -32.86 25.78 14.99
C THR A 86 -32.72 26.98 14.05
N ASP A 87 -32.36 28.14 14.60
CA ASP A 87 -32.23 29.38 13.82
C ASP A 87 -30.78 29.59 13.37
N VAL A 88 -30.62 29.83 12.07
CA VAL A 88 -29.30 29.98 11.44
C VAL A 88 -28.54 31.20 11.99
N LYS A 89 -29.22 32.30 12.34
CA LYS A 89 -28.55 33.48 12.89
C LYS A 89 -28.08 33.21 14.31
N CYS A 90 -28.90 32.54 15.13
CA CYS A 90 -28.52 32.14 16.48
C CYS A 90 -27.32 31.19 16.49
N THR A 91 -27.29 30.21 15.58
CA THR A 91 -26.11 29.34 15.41
C THR A 91 -24.87 30.13 15.00
N LYS A 92 -24.99 31.07 14.05
CA LYS A 92 -23.86 31.93 13.67
C LYS A 92 -23.34 32.74 14.84
N LEU A 93 -24.23 33.34 15.63
CA LEU A 93 -23.85 34.10 16.82
C LEU A 93 -23.19 33.19 17.86
N LEU A 94 -23.68 31.97 18.05
CA LEU A 94 -23.07 30.98 18.95
C LEU A 94 -21.66 30.61 18.49
N VAL A 95 -21.48 30.27 17.21
CA VAL A 95 -20.16 29.93 16.63
C VAL A 95 -19.19 31.11 16.75
N GLU A 96 -19.65 32.32 16.45
CA GLU A 96 -18.83 33.53 16.59
C GLU A 96 -18.48 33.81 18.05
N ALA A 97 -19.43 33.65 18.98
CA ALA A 97 -19.18 33.79 20.41
C ALA A 97 -18.18 32.73 20.91
N MET A 98 -18.29 31.47 20.46
CA MET A 98 -17.32 30.42 20.77
C MET A 98 -15.93 30.77 20.23
N ARG A 99 -15.83 31.29 19.01
CA ARG A 99 -14.58 31.77 18.41
C ARG A 99 -13.94 32.91 19.20
N LEU A 100 -14.75 33.84 19.70
CA LEU A 100 -14.30 34.99 20.51
C LEU A 100 -13.94 34.60 21.96
N SER A 101 -14.52 33.52 22.49
CA SER A 101 -14.38 33.12 23.90
C SER A 101 -13.10 32.34 24.24
N GLY A 102 -12.20 32.11 23.26
CA GLY A 102 -10.85 31.58 23.50
C GLY A 102 -10.54 30.24 22.81
N ARG A 103 -9.39 29.65 23.17
CA ARG A 103 -8.78 28.48 22.48
C ARG A 103 -9.69 27.26 22.48
N ALA A 104 -9.65 26.51 21.38
CA ALA A 104 -10.33 25.22 21.24
C ALA A 104 -9.99 24.28 22.41
N PRO A 105 -10.98 23.59 23.00
CA PRO A 105 -10.70 22.61 24.05
C PRO A 105 -9.84 21.47 23.48
N PRO A 106 -8.89 20.91 24.26
CA PRO A 106 -8.11 19.76 23.83
C PRO A 106 -9.04 18.55 23.60
N MET A 107 -9.11 18.10 22.34
CA MET A 107 -9.86 16.91 21.95
C MET A 107 -9.03 15.67 22.29
N LYS A 108 -9.59 14.72 23.06
CA LYS A 108 -8.94 13.44 23.39
C LYS A 108 -9.23 12.32 22.37
N THR A 109 -9.86 12.65 21.23
CA THR A 109 -10.27 11.71 20.17
C THR A 109 -9.58 12.06 18.85
N HIS A 110 -9.36 11.06 17.98
CA HIS A 110 -8.92 11.30 16.60
C HIS A 110 -10.08 11.64 15.64
N THR A 111 -11.32 11.46 16.08
CA THR A 111 -12.56 11.80 15.37
C THR A 111 -13.07 13.13 15.89
N ASP A 112 -12.92 14.16 15.05
CA ASP A 112 -13.29 15.55 15.30
C ASP A 112 -14.67 15.92 14.71
N CYS A 113 -15.09 15.22 13.65
CA CYS A 113 -16.39 15.39 13.03
C CYS A 113 -16.96 14.07 12.46
N MET A 114 -18.27 14.02 12.24
CA MET A 114 -18.95 12.96 11.46
C MET A 114 -19.86 13.62 10.43
N THR A 115 -19.68 13.27 9.15
CA THR A 115 -20.43 13.81 8.02
C THR A 115 -21.16 12.70 7.26
N SER A 116 -22.29 13.03 6.61
CA SER A 116 -22.98 12.10 5.71
C SER A 116 -22.34 12.01 4.32
N ARG A 117 -21.29 12.79 4.07
CA ARG A 117 -20.54 12.81 2.81
C ARG A 117 -19.56 11.65 2.75
N GLN A 118 -19.23 11.21 1.53
CA GLN A 118 -18.25 10.17 1.28
C GLN A 118 -16.83 10.67 1.53
N MET A 119 -16.38 10.52 2.77
CA MET A 119 -14.99 10.75 3.16
C MET A 119 -14.16 9.50 2.88
N ILE A 120 -13.04 9.65 2.17
CA ILE A 120 -12.07 8.57 1.97
C ILE A 120 -10.71 8.96 2.50
N LYS A 121 -9.99 7.96 3.02
CA LYS A 121 -8.65 8.10 3.55
C LYS A 121 -7.64 7.57 2.53
N LEU A 122 -6.73 8.43 2.10
CA LEU A 122 -5.72 8.19 1.08
C LEU A 122 -4.32 8.31 1.70
N PRO A 123 -3.28 7.71 1.08
CA PRO A 123 -1.91 7.95 1.50
C PRO A 123 -1.52 9.42 1.32
N GLY A 124 -0.48 9.87 2.02
CA GLY A 124 0.15 11.17 1.78
C GLY A 124 0.81 11.20 0.39
N PHE A 125 0.27 12.01 -0.53
CA PHE A 125 0.73 12.02 -1.92
C PHE A 125 2.10 12.69 -2.08
N ILE A 126 2.76 12.35 -3.19
CA ILE A 126 4.13 12.76 -3.48
C ILE A 126 4.18 13.49 -4.81
N ASP A 127 4.65 14.73 -4.79
CA ASP A 127 4.94 15.48 -6.01
C ASP A 127 6.45 15.54 -6.25
N VAL A 128 6.89 14.91 -7.33
CA VAL A 128 8.33 14.78 -7.65
C VAL A 128 8.87 15.95 -8.48
N HIS A 129 8.05 16.95 -8.83
CA HIS A 129 8.46 18.07 -9.67
C HIS A 129 7.86 19.40 -9.22
N VAL A 130 8.57 20.11 -8.34
CA VAL A 130 8.12 21.39 -7.79
C VAL A 130 9.22 22.45 -7.85
N HIS A 131 8.88 23.67 -8.28
CA HIS A 131 9.76 24.82 -8.24
C HIS A 131 9.37 25.76 -7.09
N LEU A 132 10.11 25.70 -5.98
CA LEU A 132 9.82 26.50 -4.78
C LEU A 132 10.52 27.87 -4.77
N ARG A 133 11.31 28.18 -5.81
CA ARG A 133 11.92 29.49 -6.11
C ARG A 133 12.90 30.06 -5.07
N GLU A 134 13.10 29.37 -3.96
CA GLU A 134 14.06 29.71 -2.92
C GLU A 134 15.29 28.79 -2.99
N PRO A 135 16.53 29.32 -2.97
CA PRO A 135 16.90 30.73 -2.81
C PRO A 135 16.66 31.59 -4.07
N GLY A 136 16.50 32.90 -3.85
CA GLY A 136 16.62 33.92 -4.89
C GLY A 136 15.34 34.64 -5.28
N ALA A 137 14.28 33.90 -5.63
CA ALA A 137 13.05 34.48 -6.19
C ALA A 137 11.85 34.27 -5.25
N THR A 138 12.03 34.60 -3.96
CA THR A 138 11.08 34.32 -2.88
C THR A 138 9.77 35.12 -2.98
N HIS A 139 9.72 36.15 -3.81
CA HIS A 139 8.50 36.87 -4.15
C HIS A 139 7.54 36.05 -5.00
N LYS A 140 8.05 35.09 -5.79
CA LYS A 140 7.24 34.17 -6.61
C LYS A 140 6.69 33.02 -5.78
N GLU A 141 7.54 32.45 -4.93
CA GLU A 141 7.24 31.39 -3.96
C GLU A 141 8.44 31.19 -3.03
N ASP A 142 8.25 30.66 -1.84
CA ASP A 142 9.33 30.15 -0.99
C ASP A 142 8.99 28.74 -0.46
N PHE A 143 9.90 28.12 0.31
CA PHE A 143 9.61 26.79 0.86
C PHE A 143 8.35 26.80 1.75
N ALA A 144 8.11 27.87 2.51
CA ALA A 144 6.99 27.93 3.46
C ALA A 144 5.63 28.06 2.76
N SER A 145 5.53 28.91 1.74
CA SER A 145 4.29 29.09 0.99
C SER A 145 4.03 27.96 0.00
N GLY A 146 5.07 27.48 -0.69
CA GLY A 146 4.92 26.37 -1.63
C GLY A 146 4.60 25.04 -0.94
N THR A 147 5.18 24.75 0.23
CA THR A 147 4.79 23.54 0.98
C THR A 147 3.46 23.68 1.73
N ALA A 148 3.01 24.90 2.05
CA ALA A 148 1.62 25.14 2.45
C ALA A 148 0.65 24.81 1.32
N ALA A 149 0.96 25.24 0.09
CA ALA A 149 0.19 24.89 -1.10
C ALA A 149 0.19 23.38 -1.39
N ALA A 150 1.31 22.70 -1.14
CA ALA A 150 1.40 21.24 -1.23
C ALA A 150 0.44 20.54 -0.25
N LEU A 151 0.45 20.92 1.03
CA LEU A 151 -0.44 20.34 2.04
C LEU A 151 -1.92 20.57 1.68
N ALA A 152 -2.28 21.78 1.24
CA ALA A 152 -3.65 22.07 0.80
C ALA A 152 -4.06 21.25 -0.43
N GLY A 153 -3.11 20.86 -1.28
CA GLY A 153 -3.28 19.94 -2.40
C GLY A 153 -3.26 18.45 -2.04
N GLY A 154 -3.14 18.10 -0.75
CA GLY A 154 -3.03 16.71 -0.28
C GLY A 154 -1.64 16.09 -0.49
N ILE A 155 -0.62 16.89 -0.75
CA ILE A 155 0.76 16.46 -0.96
C ILE A 155 1.53 16.59 0.35
N THR A 156 2.16 15.50 0.77
CA THR A 156 2.90 15.43 2.04
C THR A 156 4.41 15.31 1.84
N LEU A 157 4.86 15.06 0.60
CA LEU A 157 6.28 15.03 0.22
C LEU A 157 6.48 15.70 -1.13
N VAL A 158 7.38 16.68 -1.20
CA VAL A 158 7.76 17.34 -2.47
C VAL A 158 9.23 17.11 -2.84
N CYS A 159 9.53 16.97 -4.13
CA CYS A 159 10.91 17.04 -4.63
C CYS A 159 11.17 18.38 -5.33
N ALA A 160 12.01 19.22 -4.73
CA ALA A 160 12.23 20.59 -5.18
C ALA A 160 13.33 20.68 -6.26
N MET A 161 13.02 21.33 -7.37
CA MET A 161 13.87 21.46 -8.56
C MET A 161 15.03 22.47 -8.38
N PRO A 162 16.18 22.26 -9.07
CA PRO A 162 17.44 22.95 -8.77
C PRO A 162 17.66 24.28 -9.51
N ASN A 163 16.68 24.73 -10.30
CA ASN A 163 16.76 25.94 -11.13
C ASN A 163 16.36 27.21 -10.34
N THR A 164 16.89 27.33 -9.12
CA THR A 164 16.81 28.50 -8.24
C THR A 164 17.83 29.56 -8.64
N ASN A 165 17.93 30.65 -7.86
CA ASN A 165 18.97 31.65 -8.04
C ASN A 165 19.72 31.92 -6.71
N PRO A 166 20.94 31.40 -6.52
CA PRO A 166 21.76 30.67 -7.49
C PRO A 166 21.21 29.27 -7.80
N ALA A 167 21.57 28.74 -8.98
CA ALA A 167 21.19 27.39 -9.38
C ALA A 167 21.96 26.33 -8.58
N ILE A 168 21.31 25.20 -8.28
CA ILE A 168 21.86 24.17 -7.39
C ILE A 168 22.74 23.19 -8.17
N VAL A 169 23.93 23.64 -8.56
CA VAL A 169 24.87 22.91 -9.43
C VAL A 169 26.20 22.53 -8.74
N ASN A 170 26.35 22.84 -7.45
CA ASN A 170 27.54 22.57 -6.66
C ASN A 170 27.19 22.39 -5.17
N GLN A 171 28.16 21.94 -4.37
CA GLN A 171 28.00 21.68 -2.93
C GLN A 171 27.57 22.93 -2.13
N GLN A 172 28.12 24.10 -2.45
CA GLN A 172 27.83 25.35 -1.73
C GLN A 172 26.37 25.74 -1.89
N ASN A 173 25.88 25.76 -3.13
CA ASN A 173 24.49 26.09 -3.44
C ASN A 173 23.54 25.02 -2.89
N PHE A 174 23.92 23.73 -2.97
CA PHE A 174 23.12 22.65 -2.37
C PHE A 174 23.01 22.78 -0.85
N SER A 175 24.07 23.23 -0.17
CA SER A 175 24.05 23.48 1.27
C SER A 175 23.12 24.65 1.64
N LEU A 176 23.16 25.74 0.87
CA LEU A 176 22.19 26.85 1.02
C LEU A 176 20.75 26.37 0.81
N PHE A 177 20.52 25.54 -0.22
CA PHE A 177 19.20 24.99 -0.52
C PHE A 177 18.67 24.10 0.60
N LYS A 178 19.54 23.26 1.20
CA LYS A 178 19.21 22.46 2.39
C LYS A 178 18.78 23.33 3.57
N GLU A 179 19.48 24.42 3.85
CA GLU A 179 19.15 25.32 4.96
C GLU A 179 17.84 26.08 4.72
N CYS A 180 17.59 26.58 3.50
CA CYS A 180 16.32 27.22 3.16
C CYS A 180 15.14 26.24 3.36
N ALA A 181 15.28 25.01 2.84
CA ALA A 181 14.27 23.98 2.98
C ALA A 181 14.01 23.60 4.44
N LYS A 182 15.08 23.43 5.23
CA LYS A 182 15.00 23.07 6.65
C LYS A 182 14.28 24.11 7.48
N ASN A 183 14.43 25.39 7.14
CA ASN A 183 13.80 26.49 7.88
C ASN A 183 12.38 26.81 7.38
N GLY A 184 12.10 26.56 6.10
CA GLY A 184 10.85 26.96 5.47
C GLY A 184 9.82 25.84 5.31
N ALA A 185 10.24 24.60 5.08
CA ALA A 185 9.32 23.54 4.63
C ALA A 185 8.32 23.13 5.72
N ARG A 186 7.04 23.02 5.34
CA ARG A 186 5.93 22.56 6.17
C ARG A 186 5.59 21.09 5.93
N CYS A 187 5.81 20.57 4.72
CA CYS A 187 5.75 19.15 4.41
C CYS A 187 7.15 18.56 4.22
N ASP A 188 7.28 17.23 4.25
CA ASP A 188 8.59 16.60 4.04
C ASP A 188 9.07 16.82 2.60
N TYR A 189 10.38 16.71 2.37
CA TYR A 189 10.96 17.08 1.08
C TYR A 189 12.23 16.31 0.72
N ALA A 190 12.53 16.29 -0.57
CA ALA A 190 13.84 15.92 -1.12
C ALA A 190 14.29 17.01 -2.11
N LEU A 191 15.60 17.17 -2.32
CA LEU A 191 16.15 18.28 -3.10
C LEU A 191 16.92 17.76 -4.32
N PHE A 192 16.59 18.25 -5.51
CA PHE A 192 17.37 17.94 -6.71
C PHE A 192 18.71 18.68 -6.74
N VAL A 193 19.61 18.16 -7.56
CA VAL A 193 20.79 18.89 -8.06
C VAL A 193 20.72 19.03 -9.58
N GLY A 194 21.27 20.11 -10.12
CA GLY A 194 21.24 20.44 -11.53
C GLY A 194 22.53 20.06 -12.25
N ALA A 195 22.39 19.56 -13.47
CA ALA A 195 23.50 19.40 -14.39
C ALA A 195 23.87 20.76 -15.04
N SER A 196 25.16 21.09 -15.08
CA SER A 196 25.72 22.22 -15.83
C SER A 196 26.66 21.71 -16.93
N SER A 197 27.23 22.63 -17.71
CA SER A 197 28.18 22.32 -18.79
C SER A 197 29.48 21.67 -18.32
N ASP A 198 29.83 21.78 -17.04
CA ASP A 198 31.16 21.52 -16.50
C ASP A 198 31.18 20.75 -15.17
N ASN A 199 30.04 20.55 -14.50
CA ASN A 199 30.01 19.91 -13.18
C ASN A 199 29.92 18.37 -13.19
N TYR A 200 29.94 17.73 -14.36
CA TYR A 200 29.74 16.28 -14.53
C TYR A 200 30.74 15.37 -13.76
N HIS A 201 31.88 15.91 -13.32
CA HIS A 201 32.83 15.15 -12.49
C HIS A 201 32.60 15.30 -10.98
N GLN A 202 32.04 16.43 -10.54
CA GLN A 202 31.92 16.77 -9.12
C GLN A 202 30.49 16.57 -8.60
N ILE A 203 29.48 16.77 -9.47
CA ILE A 203 28.09 16.72 -9.06
C ILE A 203 27.69 15.35 -8.50
N CYS A 204 28.31 14.26 -8.98
CA CYS A 204 28.04 12.90 -8.54
C CYS A 204 28.28 12.66 -7.04
N GLU A 205 29.13 13.46 -6.39
CA GLU A 205 29.37 13.41 -4.94
C GLU A 205 28.10 13.74 -4.14
N LEU A 206 27.18 14.52 -4.72
CA LEU A 206 25.90 14.91 -4.10
C LEU A 206 24.80 13.86 -4.24
N ALA A 207 25.02 12.80 -5.01
CA ALA A 207 24.00 11.78 -5.28
C ALA A 207 23.39 11.11 -4.02
N PRO A 208 24.14 10.83 -2.94
CA PRO A 208 23.57 10.23 -1.72
C PRO A 208 22.56 11.13 -1.00
N GLU A 209 22.73 12.45 -1.10
CA GLU A 209 21.87 13.44 -0.42
C GLU A 209 20.77 14.00 -1.32
N ALA A 210 20.91 13.89 -2.64
CA ALA A 210 19.98 14.46 -3.61
C ALA A 210 18.74 13.56 -3.84
N ALA A 211 17.62 14.18 -4.24
CA ALA A 211 16.47 13.49 -4.77
C ALA A 211 16.85 12.75 -6.06
N ALA A 212 17.47 13.49 -6.99
CA ALA A 212 17.94 13.05 -8.29
C ALA A 212 18.78 14.17 -8.96
N LEU A 213 19.45 13.83 -10.06
CA LEU A 213 20.06 14.82 -10.97
C LEU A 213 19.02 15.27 -12.00
N LYS A 214 18.85 16.58 -12.20
CA LYS A 214 17.98 17.17 -13.25
C LYS A 214 18.84 17.73 -14.39
N MET A 215 18.60 17.24 -15.61
CA MET A 215 19.18 17.78 -16.84
C MET A 215 18.12 18.57 -17.63
N TYR A 216 18.48 19.75 -18.11
CA TYR A 216 17.63 20.57 -18.98
C TYR A 216 18.15 20.51 -20.42
N LEU A 217 17.44 19.78 -21.29
CA LEU A 217 17.88 19.51 -22.67
C LEU A 217 17.20 20.42 -23.71
N ASN A 218 16.18 21.15 -23.29
CA ASN A 218 15.48 22.17 -24.08
C ASN A 218 15.54 23.52 -23.37
N GLU A 219 14.89 24.53 -23.96
CA GLU A 219 14.82 25.86 -23.36
C GLU A 219 14.26 25.81 -21.95
N THR A 220 15.00 26.39 -21.02
CA THR A 220 14.61 26.53 -19.62
C THR A 220 14.73 27.99 -19.24
N PHE A 221 14.03 28.40 -18.17
CA PHE A 221 14.06 29.77 -17.67
C PHE A 221 15.45 30.19 -17.13
N THR A 222 16.40 29.24 -17.02
CA THR A 222 17.73 29.45 -16.45
C THR A 222 18.86 29.18 -17.44
N THR A 223 20.10 29.39 -16.98
CA THR A 223 21.33 29.11 -17.74
C THR A 223 21.70 27.62 -17.81
N LEU A 224 20.83 26.71 -17.33
CA LEU A 224 21.14 25.28 -17.17
C LEU A 224 20.92 24.45 -18.44
N LYS A 225 20.53 25.07 -19.56
CA LYS A 225 20.34 24.35 -20.83
C LYS A 225 21.65 23.72 -21.29
N LEU A 226 21.65 22.40 -21.47
CA LEU A 226 22.79 21.64 -22.00
C LEU A 226 22.64 21.52 -23.52
N ASN A 227 23.48 22.22 -24.28
CA ASN A 227 23.41 22.22 -25.75
C ASN A 227 24.28 21.14 -26.42
N ASP A 228 25.20 20.52 -25.67
CA ASP A 228 26.19 19.57 -26.20
C ASP A 228 25.87 18.13 -25.74
N MET A 229 25.62 17.24 -26.70
CA MET A 229 25.36 15.83 -26.42
C MET A 229 26.54 15.11 -25.76
N THR A 230 27.78 15.57 -25.98
CA THR A 230 28.96 15.01 -25.28
C THR A 230 28.89 15.30 -23.79
N VAL A 231 28.30 16.43 -23.39
CA VAL A 231 28.04 16.77 -21.99
C VAL A 231 26.90 15.91 -21.44
N TRP A 232 25.89 15.59 -22.25
CA TRP A 232 24.81 14.68 -21.83
C TRP A 232 25.36 13.29 -21.52
N GLU A 233 26.19 12.74 -22.41
CA GLU A 233 26.86 11.45 -22.23
C GLU A 233 27.73 11.41 -20.97
N LYS A 234 28.50 12.47 -20.70
CA LYS A 234 29.31 12.59 -19.47
C LYS A 234 28.46 12.55 -18.21
N HIS A 235 27.33 13.27 -18.18
CA HIS A 235 26.40 13.22 -17.04
C HIS A 235 25.75 11.86 -16.86
N LEU A 236 25.28 11.24 -17.95
CA LEU A 236 24.70 9.89 -17.92
C LEU A 236 25.68 8.84 -17.38
N SER A 237 26.96 8.98 -17.75
CA SER A 237 28.04 8.07 -17.38
C SER A 237 28.55 8.28 -15.94
N ASN A 238 28.71 9.54 -15.52
CA ASN A 238 29.33 9.87 -14.22
C ASN A 238 28.32 9.89 -13.06
N TRP A 239 27.05 10.22 -13.30
CA TRP A 239 26.05 10.16 -12.23
C TRP A 239 25.87 8.69 -11.79
N PRO A 240 25.77 8.35 -10.49
CA PRO A 240 25.68 6.95 -10.05
C PRO A 240 24.43 6.23 -10.57
N LYS A 241 24.59 5.05 -11.19
CA LYS A 241 23.49 4.31 -11.87
C LYS A 241 22.27 4.01 -10.99
N HIS A 242 22.47 3.89 -9.67
CA HIS A 242 21.40 3.63 -8.71
C HIS A 242 20.65 4.90 -8.28
N ALA A 243 21.21 6.09 -8.51
CA ALA A 243 20.57 7.36 -8.20
C ALA A 243 19.70 7.81 -9.38
N PRO A 244 18.49 8.34 -9.16
CA PRO A 244 17.61 8.73 -10.26
C PRO A 244 18.17 9.91 -11.04
N LEU A 245 17.85 9.97 -12.33
CA LEU A 245 18.25 11.02 -13.26
C LEU A 245 17.02 11.42 -14.08
N CYS A 246 16.65 12.69 -13.98
CA CYS A 246 15.47 13.27 -14.60
C CYS A 246 15.87 14.21 -15.72
N VAL A 247 15.13 14.18 -16.82
CA VAL A 247 15.42 15.02 -18.00
C VAL A 247 14.20 15.83 -18.38
N HIS A 248 14.38 17.14 -18.53
CA HIS A 248 13.46 17.99 -19.28
C HIS A 248 13.85 17.84 -20.75
N ALA A 249 13.06 17.08 -21.49
CA ALA A 249 13.28 16.78 -22.90
C ALA A 249 11.97 16.91 -23.67
N GLU A 250 11.99 17.65 -24.77
CA GLU A 250 10.86 17.86 -25.67
C GLU A 250 11.18 17.39 -27.08
N LYS A 251 10.18 16.83 -27.77
CA LYS A 251 10.26 16.45 -29.18
C LYS A 251 11.46 15.54 -29.50
N GLN A 252 12.33 15.96 -30.42
CA GLN A 252 13.49 15.16 -30.86
C GLN A 252 14.50 14.93 -29.72
N ALA A 253 14.57 15.83 -28.74
CA ALA A 253 15.47 15.67 -27.59
C ALA A 253 15.07 14.43 -26.76
N THR A 254 13.77 14.11 -26.68
CA THR A 254 13.25 12.92 -26.00
C THR A 254 13.77 11.64 -26.65
N ALA A 255 13.73 11.54 -27.99
CA ALA A 255 14.29 10.40 -28.71
C ALA A 255 15.81 10.30 -28.54
N ALA A 256 16.52 11.42 -28.65
CA ALA A 256 17.98 11.47 -28.55
C ALA A 256 18.47 11.02 -27.17
N ILE A 257 17.85 11.51 -26.09
CA ILE A 257 18.27 11.14 -24.72
C ILE A 257 17.91 9.69 -24.38
N ILE A 258 16.76 9.19 -24.87
CA ILE A 258 16.37 7.78 -24.72
C ILE A 258 17.41 6.87 -25.38
N LEU A 259 17.84 7.20 -26.60
CA LEU A 259 18.87 6.43 -27.31
C LEU A 259 20.19 6.44 -26.54
N LEU A 260 20.69 7.61 -26.12
CA LEU A 260 21.93 7.72 -25.36
C LEU A 260 21.87 6.96 -24.04
N ALA A 261 20.78 7.10 -23.28
CA ALA A 261 20.59 6.40 -22.02
C ALA A 261 20.57 4.87 -22.21
N ASN A 262 19.95 4.39 -23.30
CA ASN A 262 19.94 2.98 -23.64
C ASN A 262 21.34 2.46 -24.04
N LEU A 263 22.12 3.23 -24.81
CA LEU A 263 23.49 2.87 -25.17
C LEU A 263 24.41 2.73 -23.95
N ILE A 264 24.16 3.50 -22.88
CA ILE A 264 24.95 3.51 -21.64
C ILE A 264 24.37 2.54 -20.58
N ASP A 265 23.26 1.86 -20.88
CA ASP A 265 22.46 1.06 -19.94
C ASP A 265 22.17 1.83 -18.63
N ARG A 266 21.50 2.98 -18.80
CA ARG A 266 21.21 3.93 -17.73
C ARG A 266 19.70 4.19 -17.62
N PRO A 267 19.08 3.95 -16.45
CA PRO A 267 17.70 4.36 -16.25
C PRO A 267 17.55 5.88 -16.25
N ILE A 268 16.50 6.38 -16.90
CA ILE A 268 16.14 7.81 -16.91
C ILE A 268 14.65 8.01 -16.66
N HIS A 269 14.31 9.20 -16.16
CA HIS A 269 12.94 9.66 -15.97
C HIS A 269 12.67 10.90 -16.84
N VAL A 270 11.73 10.81 -17.77
CA VAL A 270 11.35 11.92 -18.66
C VAL A 270 10.30 12.78 -17.98
N CYS A 271 10.63 14.05 -17.74
CA CYS A 271 9.75 14.99 -17.06
C CYS A 271 8.60 15.45 -17.99
N HIS A 272 7.47 15.81 -17.39
CA HIS A 272 6.31 16.52 -17.98
C HIS A 272 6.05 16.21 -19.47
N VAL A 273 5.80 14.94 -19.80
CA VAL A 273 5.46 14.53 -21.17
C VAL A 273 4.14 15.20 -21.60
N ALA A 274 4.14 15.85 -22.75
CA ALA A 274 3.02 16.72 -23.16
C ALA A 274 2.42 16.36 -24.51
N ARG A 275 3.14 15.62 -25.36
CA ARG A 275 2.75 15.38 -26.76
C ARG A 275 2.51 13.92 -27.06
N LYS A 276 1.68 13.68 -28.08
CA LYS A 276 1.47 12.36 -28.68
C LYS A 276 2.77 11.73 -29.15
N GLU A 277 3.64 12.51 -29.82
CA GLU A 277 4.92 12.00 -30.32
C GLU A 277 5.83 11.50 -29.17
N GLU A 278 5.87 12.22 -28.06
CA GLU A 278 6.71 11.90 -26.91
C GLU A 278 6.23 10.63 -26.20
N ILE A 279 4.91 10.53 -25.92
CA ILE A 279 4.36 9.35 -25.24
C ILE A 279 4.44 8.09 -26.11
N GLN A 280 4.32 8.22 -27.44
CA GLN A 280 4.48 7.10 -28.37
C GLN A 280 5.92 6.59 -28.44
N ILE A 281 6.90 7.50 -28.42
CA ILE A 281 8.32 7.11 -28.37
C ILE A 281 8.62 6.41 -27.03
N ILE A 282 8.12 6.93 -25.91
CA ILE A 282 8.30 6.32 -24.58
C ILE A 282 7.64 4.95 -24.52
N LYS A 283 6.42 4.81 -25.04
CA LYS A 283 5.71 3.53 -25.16
C LYS A 283 6.55 2.50 -25.92
N THR A 284 7.02 2.87 -27.12
CA THR A 284 7.86 2.00 -27.95
C THR A 284 9.15 1.61 -27.22
N ALA A 285 9.76 2.53 -26.49
CA ALA A 285 10.98 2.27 -25.73
C ALA A 285 10.72 1.29 -24.57
N LYS A 286 9.62 1.46 -23.83
CA LYS A 286 9.20 0.53 -22.76
C LYS A 286 8.88 -0.86 -23.29
N GLU A 287 8.16 -0.96 -24.41
CA GLU A 287 7.85 -2.24 -25.07
C GLU A 287 9.11 -3.01 -25.50
N ARG A 288 10.19 -2.28 -25.81
CA ARG A 288 11.52 -2.84 -26.12
C ARG A 288 12.37 -3.13 -24.87
N GLY A 289 11.82 -2.98 -23.66
CA GLY A 289 12.50 -3.25 -22.40
C GLY A 289 13.52 -2.20 -21.98
N MET A 290 13.49 -0.99 -22.57
CA MET A 290 14.36 0.10 -22.15
C MET A 290 13.94 0.63 -20.77
N LYS A 291 14.93 0.97 -19.93
CA LYS A 291 14.73 1.37 -18.52
C LYS A 291 14.29 2.84 -18.41
N ILE A 292 13.10 3.17 -18.91
CA ILE A 292 12.59 4.54 -18.96
C ILE A 292 11.30 4.65 -18.17
N THR A 293 11.17 5.74 -17.44
CA THR A 293 9.91 6.15 -16.81
C THR A 293 9.57 7.58 -17.21
N CYS A 294 8.33 8.00 -17.04
CA CYS A 294 7.88 9.36 -17.31
C CYS A 294 6.81 9.85 -16.36
N GLU A 295 6.66 11.17 -16.31
CA GLU A 295 5.57 11.85 -15.61
C GLU A 295 4.77 12.74 -16.59
N VAL A 296 3.53 13.03 -16.23
CA VAL A 296 2.65 13.96 -16.95
C VAL A 296 2.06 14.98 -15.97
N CYS A 297 1.99 16.24 -16.40
CA CYS A 297 1.43 17.32 -15.60
C CYS A 297 -0.08 17.48 -15.77
N PRO A 298 -0.82 17.95 -14.73
CA PRO A 298 -2.26 18.16 -14.82
C PRO A 298 -2.64 19.11 -15.94
N HIS A 299 -1.86 20.16 -16.19
CA HIS A 299 -2.17 21.11 -17.25
C HIS A 299 -2.11 20.48 -18.64
N HIS A 300 -1.32 19.42 -18.89
CA HIS A 300 -1.36 18.71 -20.17
C HIS A 300 -2.51 17.69 -20.27
N LEU A 301 -3.07 17.26 -19.14
CA LEU A 301 -4.25 16.37 -19.12
C LEU A 301 -5.58 17.13 -19.16
N PHE A 302 -5.62 18.33 -18.59
CA PHE A 302 -6.87 19.08 -18.38
C PHE A 302 -6.95 20.39 -19.16
N LEU A 303 -5.85 20.90 -19.73
CA LEU A 303 -5.83 22.07 -20.60
C LEU A 303 -5.21 21.75 -21.96
N SER A 304 -5.63 22.50 -22.98
CA SER A 304 -5.13 22.40 -24.35
C SER A 304 -5.05 23.78 -25.00
N THR A 305 -4.66 23.85 -26.26
CA THR A 305 -4.70 25.10 -27.04
C THR A 305 -6.09 25.75 -27.09
N LYS A 306 -7.18 24.99 -26.84
CA LYS A 306 -8.55 25.53 -26.74
C LYS A 306 -8.74 26.47 -25.56
N ASP A 307 -7.91 26.35 -24.52
CA ASP A 307 -8.04 27.11 -23.27
C ASP A 307 -7.30 28.45 -23.30
N LEU A 308 -6.42 28.68 -24.28
CA LEU A 308 -5.56 29.86 -24.35
C LEU A 308 -6.35 31.17 -24.45
N SER A 309 -7.53 31.15 -25.09
CA SER A 309 -8.41 32.32 -25.17
C SER A 309 -8.98 32.72 -23.79
N ARG A 310 -9.25 31.72 -22.93
CA ARG A 310 -9.74 31.93 -21.56
C ARG A 310 -8.62 32.31 -20.61
N ILE A 311 -7.47 31.64 -20.70
CA ILE A 311 -6.32 31.87 -19.82
C ILE A 311 -5.61 33.19 -20.17
N GLY A 312 -5.58 33.54 -21.46
CA GLY A 312 -4.75 34.60 -22.03
C GLY A 312 -3.43 34.04 -22.54
N TYR A 313 -2.98 34.50 -23.72
CA TYR A 313 -1.78 33.95 -24.39
C TYR A 313 -0.49 34.12 -23.57
N GLY A 314 -0.29 35.28 -22.94
CA GLY A 314 0.88 35.50 -22.07
C GLY A 314 0.85 34.63 -20.81
N ARG A 315 -0.29 34.63 -20.11
CA ARG A 315 -0.50 33.76 -18.95
C ARG A 315 -0.37 32.28 -19.30
N GLY A 316 -0.77 31.89 -20.52
CA GLY A 316 -0.67 30.54 -21.06
C GLY A 316 0.74 30.05 -21.39
N GLU A 317 1.77 30.90 -21.27
CA GLU A 317 3.16 30.46 -21.48
C GLU A 317 3.58 29.40 -20.46
N VAL A 318 4.00 28.23 -20.96
CA VAL A 318 4.49 27.09 -20.17
C VAL A 318 5.44 26.27 -21.05
N ARG A 319 6.35 25.49 -20.44
CA ARG A 319 7.23 24.57 -21.15
C ARG A 319 7.18 23.20 -20.46
N PRO A 320 6.74 22.13 -21.16
CA PRO A 320 6.27 22.11 -22.55
C PRO A 320 4.98 22.92 -22.76
N ILE A 321 4.84 23.56 -23.92
CA ILE A 321 3.64 24.37 -24.24
C ILE A 321 2.36 23.54 -24.17
N LEU A 322 1.22 24.20 -23.91
CA LEU A 322 -0.08 23.55 -24.06
C LEU A 322 -0.26 23.08 -25.49
N CYS A 323 -0.56 21.79 -25.64
CA CYS A 323 -0.63 21.12 -26.93
C CYS A 323 -2.08 21.00 -27.41
N SER A 324 -2.26 20.42 -28.59
CA SER A 324 -3.59 20.33 -29.18
C SER A 324 -4.49 19.37 -28.38
N PRO A 325 -5.83 19.45 -28.53
CA PRO A 325 -6.73 18.48 -27.92
C PRO A 325 -6.42 17.03 -28.30
N GLU A 326 -5.86 16.81 -29.50
CA GLU A 326 -5.41 15.48 -29.95
C GLU A 326 -4.20 14.99 -29.17
N ASP A 327 -3.24 15.86 -28.86
CA ASP A 327 -2.11 15.53 -27.99
C ASP A 327 -2.59 15.22 -26.57
N GLN A 328 -3.47 16.05 -26.02
CA GLN A 328 -4.10 15.82 -24.71
C GLN A 328 -4.81 14.46 -24.69
N GLN A 329 -5.60 14.14 -25.70
CA GLN A 329 -6.30 12.86 -25.79
C GLN A 329 -5.31 11.69 -25.88
N ALA A 330 -4.21 11.84 -26.61
CA ALA A 330 -3.19 10.80 -26.69
C ALA A 330 -2.53 10.48 -25.34
N LEU A 331 -2.40 11.47 -24.44
CA LEU A 331 -1.94 11.23 -23.07
C LEU A 331 -2.97 10.41 -22.28
N TRP A 332 -4.26 10.73 -22.40
CA TRP A 332 -5.35 9.97 -21.78
C TRP A 332 -5.43 8.53 -22.31
N ASP A 333 -5.26 8.33 -23.61
CA ASP A 333 -5.30 7.02 -24.26
C ASP A 333 -4.11 6.11 -23.87
N ASN A 334 -3.03 6.70 -23.34
CA ASN A 334 -1.80 5.99 -22.95
C ASN A 334 -1.54 6.15 -21.43
N MET A 335 -2.59 6.20 -20.62
CA MET A 335 -2.50 6.32 -19.17
C MET A 335 -1.72 5.16 -18.52
N ASP A 336 -1.72 3.97 -19.12
CA ASP A 336 -0.93 2.81 -18.72
C ASP A 336 0.59 3.03 -18.85
N ILE A 337 1.01 3.89 -19.78
CA ILE A 337 2.41 4.23 -20.03
C ILE A 337 2.93 5.29 -19.06
N ILE A 338 2.07 6.15 -18.52
CA ILE A 338 2.45 7.23 -17.60
C ILE A 338 2.80 6.64 -16.22
N ASP A 339 4.01 6.87 -15.70
CA ASP A 339 4.38 6.33 -14.38
C ASP A 339 3.98 7.25 -13.23
N CYS A 340 4.13 8.56 -13.41
CA CYS A 340 3.89 9.54 -12.36
C CYS A 340 2.95 10.68 -12.79
N PHE A 341 2.19 11.21 -11.84
CA PHE A 341 1.69 12.58 -11.92
C PHE A 341 2.60 13.49 -11.11
N ALA A 342 2.95 14.64 -11.68
CA ALA A 342 3.73 15.68 -11.00
C ALA A 342 3.22 17.03 -11.47
N THR A 343 3.20 18.05 -10.61
CA THR A 343 2.55 19.32 -10.99
C THR A 343 3.36 20.14 -11.98
N ASP A 344 4.69 19.98 -11.97
CA ASP A 344 5.62 20.98 -12.47
C ASP A 344 5.21 22.37 -11.94
N HIS A 345 4.93 22.43 -10.63
CA HIS A 345 4.48 23.68 -10.01
C HIS A 345 5.58 24.73 -10.17
N ALA A 346 5.32 25.66 -11.09
CA ALA A 346 6.23 26.68 -11.57
C ALA A 346 5.60 28.06 -11.33
N PRO A 347 5.54 28.51 -10.06
CA PRO A 347 4.84 29.72 -9.67
C PRO A 347 5.58 30.94 -10.20
N HIS A 348 4.78 31.88 -10.71
CA HIS A 348 5.16 33.20 -11.16
C HIS A 348 4.02 34.13 -10.76
N THR A 349 4.36 35.36 -10.38
CA THR A 349 3.36 36.37 -10.03
C THR A 349 2.51 36.70 -11.26
N ILE A 350 1.28 37.17 -11.03
CA ILE A 350 0.37 37.54 -12.12
C ILE A 350 0.96 38.68 -12.98
N GLU A 351 1.67 39.62 -12.34
CA GLU A 351 2.34 40.74 -13.01
C GLU A 351 3.41 40.27 -13.97
N GLU A 352 4.20 39.25 -13.59
CA GLU A 352 5.22 38.68 -14.48
C GLU A 352 4.59 37.94 -15.65
N LYS A 353 3.47 37.24 -15.43
CA LYS A 353 2.73 36.50 -16.46
C LYS A 353 1.97 37.41 -17.44
N ASP A 354 1.71 38.65 -17.04
CA ASP A 354 1.11 39.70 -17.88
C ASP A 354 2.15 40.65 -18.51
N SER A 355 3.44 40.43 -18.23
CA SER A 355 4.52 41.24 -18.79
C SER A 355 4.72 41.00 -20.30
N GLU A 356 5.51 41.88 -20.95
CA GLU A 356 5.86 41.73 -22.38
C GLU A 356 6.59 40.42 -22.70
N LYS A 357 7.32 39.86 -21.71
CA LYS A 357 8.08 38.60 -21.85
C LYS A 357 7.67 37.65 -20.72
N PRO A 358 6.47 37.07 -20.80
CA PRO A 358 5.92 36.30 -19.69
C PRO A 358 6.72 35.01 -19.47
N PRO A 359 7.12 34.71 -18.22
CA PRO A 359 7.91 33.52 -17.94
C PRO A 359 7.04 32.26 -18.07
N PRO A 360 7.60 31.14 -18.56
CA PRO A 360 6.87 29.89 -18.68
C PRO A 360 6.64 29.24 -17.32
N GLY A 361 5.44 28.72 -17.08
CA GLY A 361 5.12 27.94 -15.89
C GLY A 361 3.75 28.26 -15.29
N PHE A 362 3.18 27.27 -14.61
CA PHE A 362 1.90 27.36 -13.90
C PHE A 362 2.03 26.93 -12.43
N PRO A 363 1.33 27.58 -11.50
CA PRO A 363 1.13 27.01 -10.17
C PRO A 363 0.11 25.86 -10.24
N GLY A 364 0.46 24.67 -9.71
CA GLY A 364 -0.42 23.48 -9.75
C GLY A 364 -0.66 22.69 -8.45
N LEU A 365 0.07 22.96 -7.36
CA LEU A 365 0.01 22.17 -6.12
C LEU A 365 -1.40 22.09 -5.51
N GLU A 366 -2.09 23.23 -5.38
CA GLU A 366 -3.43 23.28 -4.77
C GLU A 366 -4.52 22.66 -5.65
N THR A 367 -4.28 22.50 -6.96
CA THR A 367 -5.31 22.10 -7.93
C THR A 367 -5.19 20.66 -8.43
N ILE A 368 -4.02 20.02 -8.29
CA ILE A 368 -3.79 18.68 -8.87
C ILE A 368 -4.76 17.62 -8.33
N LEU A 369 -4.89 17.48 -7.01
CA LEU A 369 -5.72 16.42 -6.45
C LEU A 369 -7.21 16.63 -6.74
N PRO A 370 -7.80 17.85 -6.61
CA PRO A 370 -9.17 18.10 -7.07
C PRO A 370 -9.41 17.75 -8.54
N LEU A 371 -8.48 18.09 -9.45
CA LEU A 371 -8.59 17.74 -10.88
C LEU A 371 -8.55 16.21 -11.09
N LEU A 372 -7.62 15.52 -10.44
CA LEU A 372 -7.50 14.06 -10.55
C LEU A 372 -8.70 13.33 -9.93
N LEU A 373 -9.20 13.79 -8.78
CA LEU A 373 -10.41 13.23 -8.15
C LEU A 373 -11.65 13.46 -9.03
N THR A 374 -11.73 14.60 -9.72
CA THR A 374 -12.78 14.83 -10.72
C THR A 374 -12.72 13.79 -11.83
N ALA A 375 -11.52 13.52 -12.36
CA ALA A 375 -11.35 12.46 -13.37
C ALA A 375 -11.67 11.06 -12.84
N VAL A 376 -11.47 10.79 -11.54
CA VAL A 376 -11.91 9.54 -10.91
C VAL A 376 -13.43 9.48 -10.81
N ASN A 377 -14.08 10.55 -10.37
CA ASN A 377 -15.55 10.66 -10.33
C ASN A 377 -16.19 10.52 -11.72
N ASP A 378 -15.54 11.03 -12.76
CA ASP A 378 -15.96 10.91 -14.16
C ASP A 378 -15.66 9.52 -14.77
N GLY A 379 -15.00 8.62 -14.03
CA GLY A 379 -14.62 7.29 -14.50
C GLY A 379 -13.48 7.27 -15.53
N ARG A 380 -12.77 8.38 -15.70
CA ARG A 380 -11.59 8.51 -16.59
C ARG A 380 -10.31 7.99 -15.96
N LEU A 381 -10.25 7.97 -14.62
CA LEU A 381 -9.19 7.35 -13.83
C LEU A 381 -9.79 6.40 -12.81
N THR A 382 -9.07 5.35 -12.45
CA THR A 382 -9.38 4.59 -11.24
C THR A 382 -8.69 5.20 -10.02
N MET A 383 -9.22 4.94 -8.82
CA MET A 383 -8.54 5.34 -7.58
C MET A 383 -7.15 4.70 -7.46
N ASP A 384 -7.00 3.47 -7.95
CA ASP A 384 -5.71 2.77 -7.97
C ASP A 384 -4.72 3.44 -8.93
N ASP A 385 -5.14 3.93 -10.09
CA ASP A 385 -4.27 4.70 -10.99
C ASP A 385 -3.76 5.96 -10.30
N LEU A 386 -4.64 6.69 -9.63
CA LEU A 386 -4.29 7.88 -8.86
C LEU A 386 -3.25 7.54 -7.78
N ILE A 387 -3.50 6.53 -6.94
CA ILE A 387 -2.58 6.10 -5.88
C ILE A 387 -1.26 5.57 -6.45
N ASN A 388 -1.29 4.81 -7.54
CA ASN A 388 -0.08 4.25 -8.13
C ASN A 388 0.79 5.37 -8.69
N LYS A 389 0.21 6.30 -9.47
CA LYS A 389 0.96 7.35 -10.18
C LYS A 389 1.30 8.55 -9.30
N PHE A 390 0.57 8.80 -8.21
CA PHE A 390 0.81 9.96 -7.34
C PHE A 390 1.38 9.59 -5.96
N TYR A 391 1.62 8.30 -5.70
CA TYR A 391 2.25 7.83 -4.47
C TYR A 391 3.22 6.65 -4.68
N LYS A 392 2.74 5.48 -5.14
CA LYS A 392 3.59 4.25 -5.16
C LYS A 392 4.76 4.35 -6.14
N ASN A 393 4.51 4.81 -7.37
CA ASN A 393 5.52 4.95 -8.41
C ASN A 393 6.54 6.04 -8.07
N PRO A 394 6.15 7.26 -7.62
CA PRO A 394 7.07 8.23 -7.04
C PRO A 394 8.00 7.63 -5.98
N ARG A 395 7.46 6.89 -5.00
CA ARG A 395 8.28 6.21 -3.97
C ARG A 395 9.28 5.25 -4.57
N LYS A 396 8.86 4.41 -5.52
CA LYS A 396 9.70 3.40 -6.15
C LYS A 396 10.80 4.02 -7.02
N ILE A 397 10.44 4.93 -7.92
CA ILE A 397 11.35 5.53 -8.91
C ILE A 397 12.41 6.38 -8.20
N PHE A 398 12.01 7.16 -7.21
CA PHE A 398 12.91 8.05 -6.49
C PHE A 398 13.43 7.46 -5.18
N SER A 399 13.16 6.19 -4.87
CA SER A 399 13.56 5.54 -3.61
C SER A 399 13.21 6.38 -2.36
N LEU A 400 11.99 6.95 -2.33
CA LEU A 400 11.52 7.80 -1.23
C LEU A 400 10.94 6.93 -0.10
N PRO A 401 11.24 7.24 1.17
CA PRO A 401 10.78 6.45 2.31
C PRO A 401 9.27 6.58 2.52
N GLU A 402 8.73 5.72 3.38
CA GLU A 402 7.36 5.89 3.88
C GLU A 402 7.31 7.02 4.91
N GLN A 403 6.23 7.81 4.88
CA GLN A 403 5.92 8.74 5.96
C GLN A 403 4.99 8.02 6.94
N HIS A 404 5.51 7.59 8.09
CA HIS A 404 4.70 6.95 9.12
C HIS A 404 3.57 7.87 9.60
N ASN A 405 2.43 7.29 9.98
CA ASN A 405 1.26 8.03 10.50
C ASN A 405 0.84 9.22 9.64
N THR A 406 0.94 9.10 8.31
CA THR A 406 0.65 10.16 7.35
C THR A 406 -0.45 9.73 6.40
N TYR A 407 -1.46 10.59 6.21
CA TYR A 407 -2.61 10.33 5.35
C TYR A 407 -3.33 11.62 4.98
N VAL A 408 -4.16 11.54 3.95
CA VAL A 408 -5.02 12.60 3.46
C VAL A 408 -6.45 12.13 3.51
N GLU A 409 -7.35 12.94 4.05
CA GLU A 409 -8.79 12.71 3.99
C GLU A 409 -9.39 13.65 2.96
N VAL A 410 -10.13 13.06 2.02
CA VAL A 410 -10.79 13.81 0.95
C VAL A 410 -12.30 13.55 1.00
N ASP A 411 -13.05 14.62 0.77
CA ASP A 411 -14.49 14.59 0.56
C ASP A 411 -14.75 14.38 -0.93
N MET A 412 -15.30 13.22 -1.31
CA MET A 412 -15.55 12.86 -2.70
C MET A 412 -16.81 13.50 -3.28
N ASP A 413 -17.69 14.03 -2.43
CA ASP A 413 -19.00 14.55 -2.82
C ASP A 413 -18.99 16.06 -3.05
N GLU A 414 -18.03 16.78 -2.48
CA GLU A 414 -17.96 18.25 -2.60
C GLU A 414 -17.70 18.68 -4.05
N GLU A 415 -18.64 19.45 -4.60
CA GLU A 415 -18.53 20.09 -5.90
C GLU A 415 -18.26 21.59 -5.74
N TRP A 416 -17.22 22.08 -6.39
CA TRP A 416 -16.80 23.47 -6.29
C TRP A 416 -16.15 23.97 -7.58
N ILE A 417 -15.91 25.27 -7.64
CA ILE A 417 -15.29 25.92 -8.80
C ILE A 417 -13.91 26.43 -8.36
N ILE A 418 -12.88 26.08 -9.13
CA ILE A 418 -11.53 26.56 -8.86
C ILE A 418 -11.51 28.09 -8.92
N PRO A 419 -11.10 28.78 -7.83
CA PRO A 419 -11.13 30.24 -7.75
C PRO A 419 -10.05 30.86 -8.65
N ASN A 420 -10.20 32.16 -8.92
CA ASN A 420 -9.20 32.92 -9.68
C ASN A 420 -7.87 33.08 -8.93
N VAL A 421 -7.90 33.04 -7.59
CA VAL A 421 -6.75 33.29 -6.73
C VAL A 421 -6.57 32.09 -5.82
N LEU A 422 -5.36 31.55 -5.81
CA LEU A 422 -4.95 30.48 -4.90
C LEU A 422 -4.70 31.01 -3.49
N THR A 423 -5.00 30.19 -2.49
CA THR A 423 -4.94 30.59 -1.07
C THR A 423 -3.49 30.67 -0.61
N HIS A 424 -2.71 29.61 -0.84
CA HIS A 424 -1.39 29.45 -0.25
C HIS A 424 -0.25 29.84 -1.19
N SER A 425 -0.32 29.48 -2.47
CA SER A 425 0.72 29.86 -3.43
C SER A 425 0.83 31.39 -3.56
N LYS A 426 2.05 31.92 -3.58
CA LYS A 426 2.34 33.34 -3.82
C LYS A 426 2.13 33.76 -5.27
N ALA A 427 1.94 32.81 -6.19
CA ALA A 427 1.56 33.15 -7.56
C ALA A 427 0.25 33.95 -7.59
N LYS A 428 -0.70 33.65 -6.69
CA LYS A 428 -2.02 34.33 -6.59
C LYS A 428 -2.87 34.29 -7.88
N TRP A 429 -2.63 33.30 -8.73
CA TRP A 429 -3.47 32.99 -9.89
C TRP A 429 -3.41 31.50 -10.22
N THR A 430 -4.27 31.00 -11.10
CA THR A 430 -4.21 29.62 -11.61
C THR A 430 -4.80 29.52 -13.03
N PRO A 431 -4.23 28.72 -13.95
CA PRO A 431 -4.80 28.52 -15.28
C PRO A 431 -6.12 27.71 -15.27
N PHE A 432 -6.40 27.03 -14.15
CA PHE A 432 -7.59 26.20 -13.98
C PHE A 432 -8.81 26.99 -13.43
N ALA A 433 -8.67 28.30 -13.25
CA ALA A 433 -9.73 29.15 -12.74
C ALA A 433 -11.02 29.01 -13.56
N GLY A 434 -12.15 28.86 -12.87
CA GLY A 434 -13.48 28.67 -13.45
C GLY A 434 -13.84 27.23 -13.82
N MET A 435 -12.92 26.28 -13.71
CA MET A 435 -13.23 24.86 -13.90
C MET A 435 -14.03 24.31 -12.72
N LYS A 436 -15.07 23.53 -13.01
CA LYS A 436 -15.83 22.78 -12.01
C LYS A 436 -15.06 21.50 -11.66
N VAL A 437 -14.93 21.22 -10.39
CA VAL A 437 -14.27 20.03 -9.86
C VAL A 437 -15.14 19.36 -8.81
N LYS A 438 -14.96 18.05 -8.65
CA LYS A 438 -15.63 17.23 -7.65
C LYS A 438 -14.61 16.42 -6.87
N GLY A 439 -14.56 16.66 -5.57
CA GLY A 439 -13.50 16.19 -4.68
C GLY A 439 -12.72 17.35 -4.08
N CYS A 440 -12.56 17.37 -2.75
CA CYS A 440 -11.68 18.33 -2.09
C CYS A 440 -10.90 17.71 -0.93
N VAL A 441 -9.73 18.28 -0.64
CA VAL A 441 -8.95 17.92 0.55
C VAL A 441 -9.64 18.51 1.76
N SER A 442 -10.02 17.66 2.71
CA SER A 442 -10.61 18.10 3.98
C SER A 442 -9.54 18.17 5.07
N ARG A 443 -8.69 17.13 5.17
CA ARG A 443 -7.66 17.05 6.20
C ARG A 443 -6.39 16.39 5.69
N VAL A 444 -5.25 16.87 6.17
CA VAL A 444 -3.95 16.20 6.01
C VAL A 444 -3.33 15.98 7.37
N VAL A 445 -2.94 14.74 7.64
CA VAL A 445 -2.13 14.38 8.80
C VAL A 445 -0.75 14.00 8.31
N LEU A 446 0.27 14.65 8.85
CA LEU A 446 1.68 14.44 8.53
C LEU A 446 2.43 14.01 9.77
N ARG A 447 2.97 12.79 9.76
CA ARG A 447 3.74 12.19 10.88
C ARG A 447 3.00 12.26 12.22
N GLY A 448 1.68 12.04 12.21
CA GLY A 448 0.81 12.07 13.38
C GLY A 448 0.24 13.44 13.74
N GLU A 449 0.77 14.53 13.17
CA GLU A 449 0.28 15.89 13.42
C GLU A 449 -0.72 16.32 12.35
N VAL A 450 -1.78 17.02 12.75
CA VAL A 450 -2.74 17.59 11.82
C VAL A 450 -2.09 18.80 11.14
N ALA A 451 -1.77 18.65 9.85
CA ALA A 451 -1.01 19.64 9.09
C ALA A 451 -1.89 20.62 8.31
N PHE A 452 -3.06 20.17 7.87
CA PHE A 452 -4.04 20.99 7.15
C PHE A 452 -5.46 20.53 7.48
N VAL A 453 -6.37 21.49 7.68
CA VAL A 453 -7.83 21.25 7.83
C VAL A 453 -8.60 22.42 7.23
N ASP A 454 -9.61 22.11 6.41
CA ASP A 454 -10.62 23.07 5.92
C ASP A 454 -10.06 24.41 5.38
N GLY A 455 -8.94 24.36 4.66
CA GLY A 455 -8.31 25.53 4.04
C GLY A 455 -7.23 26.22 4.89
N GLU A 456 -6.99 25.74 6.12
CA GLU A 456 -5.94 26.26 7.00
C GLU A 456 -4.79 25.27 7.17
N VAL A 457 -3.56 25.77 7.01
CA VAL A 457 -2.33 25.02 7.33
C VAL A 457 -1.96 25.28 8.77
N LEU A 458 -1.80 24.21 9.56
CA LEU A 458 -1.64 24.28 11.02
C LEU A 458 -0.21 24.03 11.50
N VAL A 459 0.65 23.44 10.66
CA VAL A 459 2.07 23.24 10.97
C VAL A 459 2.91 24.44 10.55
N GLU A 460 3.86 24.83 11.40
CA GLU A 460 4.74 25.97 11.17
C GLU A 460 5.82 25.71 10.11
N PRO A 461 6.41 26.74 9.49
CA PRO A 461 7.61 26.59 8.67
C PRO A 461 8.73 25.88 9.43
N GLY A 462 9.41 24.95 8.76
CA GLY A 462 10.46 24.12 9.35
C GLY A 462 9.96 22.83 10.01
N PHE A 463 8.65 22.56 10.00
CA PHE A 463 8.11 21.27 10.42
C PHE A 463 8.55 20.11 9.51
N GLY A 464 8.61 20.37 8.21
CA GLY A 464 8.97 19.41 7.16
C GLY A 464 10.41 18.92 7.28
N GLN A 465 10.65 17.66 6.95
CA GLN A 465 11.97 17.04 7.07
C GLN A 465 12.55 16.62 5.73
N ASN A 466 13.88 16.72 5.60
CA ASN A 466 14.60 16.14 4.47
C ASN A 466 14.60 14.60 4.57
N VAL A 467 13.84 13.94 3.71
CA VAL A 467 13.65 12.48 3.75
C VAL A 467 14.93 11.71 3.39
N ARG A 468 15.90 12.34 2.73
CA ARG A 468 17.21 11.72 2.44
C ARG A 468 18.07 11.57 3.70
N GLN A 469 17.81 12.35 4.75
CA GLN A 469 18.52 12.28 6.03
C GLN A 469 17.93 11.25 7.01
N TRP A 470 16.75 10.69 6.71
CA TRP A 470 16.12 9.70 7.59
C TRP A 470 16.93 8.41 7.70
N ARG A 471 17.66 8.06 6.64
CA ARG A 471 18.62 6.94 6.67
C ARG A 471 19.82 7.19 7.61
N THR A 472 20.16 8.45 7.86
CA THR A 472 21.30 8.87 8.70
C THR A 472 20.89 9.06 10.18
N ARG A 473 19.62 9.40 10.46
CA ARG A 473 19.15 9.57 11.85
C ARG A 473 18.97 8.25 12.61
N MET A 474 18.61 7.16 11.93
CA MET A 474 18.54 5.84 12.57
C MET A 474 19.90 5.43 13.19
N THR A 475 21.03 5.92 12.69
CA THR A 475 22.37 5.64 13.24
C THR A 475 22.79 6.54 14.42
N ASP A 476 22.17 7.70 14.62
CA ASP A 476 22.54 8.63 15.71
C ASP A 476 21.69 8.45 16.98
N GLU A 477 20.43 8.02 16.86
CA GLU A 477 19.63 7.57 18.03
C GLU A 477 20.22 6.28 18.65
N GLU A 478 20.80 5.41 17.82
CA GLU A 478 21.57 4.25 18.29
C GLU A 478 22.86 4.67 19.02
N ARG A 479 23.49 5.79 18.63
CA ARG A 479 24.68 6.34 19.32
C ARG A 479 24.38 6.99 20.67
N LEU A 480 23.24 7.67 20.81
CA LEU A 480 22.82 8.29 22.08
C LEU A 480 22.40 7.26 23.15
N SER A 481 22.11 6.02 22.75
CA SER A 481 21.89 4.91 23.68
C SER A 481 23.20 4.30 24.24
N LEU A 482 24.37 4.77 23.77
CA LEU A 482 25.69 4.28 24.14
C LEU A 482 26.57 5.42 24.68
N GLY A 483 26.14 6.03 25.78
CA GLY A 483 26.97 6.96 26.54
C GLY A 483 27.74 6.26 27.67
N SER A 484 28.99 5.86 27.42
CA SER A 484 30.17 6.09 28.29
C SER A 484 31.27 5.04 28.05
N CYS A 485 32.30 5.40 27.29
CA CYS A 485 33.67 5.00 27.62
C CYS A 485 34.66 5.87 26.83
N GLU A 486 34.94 7.07 27.35
CA GLU A 486 36.16 7.79 26.99
C GLU A 486 37.32 7.16 27.77
N LYS A 487 38.30 6.61 27.04
CA LYS A 487 39.75 6.84 27.18
C LYS A 487 40.52 5.76 26.43
N ILE A 488 41.73 6.14 26.04
CA ILE A 488 42.78 5.35 25.37
C ILE A 488 42.76 5.49 23.84
N ASN A 489 43.23 6.65 23.37
CA ASN A 489 43.96 6.73 22.11
C ASN A 489 45.14 7.69 22.31
N ALA A 490 46.24 7.13 22.80
CA ALA A 490 47.57 7.74 22.77
C ALA A 490 48.61 6.62 22.91
N SER A 491 48.96 5.97 21.80
CA SER A 491 50.28 5.35 21.59
C SER A 491 50.29 4.57 20.28
N PHE A 492 51.43 4.65 19.58
CA PHE A 492 51.85 3.90 18.39
C PHE A 492 51.69 4.60 17.04
N GLU A 493 52.43 5.70 16.90
CA GLU A 493 53.23 5.94 15.68
C GLU A 493 54.62 5.28 15.84
N HIS A 494 55.19 4.87 14.70
CA HIS A 494 56.54 4.34 14.46
C HIS A 494 56.84 2.87 14.79
N LEU A 495 57.04 2.05 13.74
CA LEU A 495 58.36 1.50 13.36
C LEU A 495 58.28 0.57 12.13
N ASP A 496 58.83 1.11 11.04
CA ASP A 496 59.63 0.57 9.94
C ASP A 496 59.83 -0.96 9.68
N GLU A 497 59.75 -1.22 8.37
CA GLU A 497 60.71 -1.90 7.47
C GLU A 497 60.98 -3.42 7.48
N GLU A 498 61.17 -3.88 6.24
CA GLU A 498 61.88 -5.07 5.75
C GLU A 498 61.26 -6.48 5.89
N LEU A 499 60.79 -7.03 4.75
CA LEU A 499 61.47 -8.14 4.03
C LEU A 499 60.72 -8.55 2.74
N GLN A 500 61.40 -8.36 1.61
CA GLN A 500 61.04 -8.81 0.26
C GLN A 500 61.35 -10.29 0.05
N VAL A 501 60.49 -11.06 -0.66
CA VAL A 501 60.91 -12.11 -1.63
C VAL A 501 59.89 -12.27 -2.77
N LYS A 502 60.43 -12.46 -3.98
CA LYS A 502 59.89 -12.43 -5.35
C LYS A 502 59.07 -13.67 -5.77
N ILE A 503 58.16 -13.50 -6.74
CA ILE A 503 57.59 -14.56 -7.60
C ILE A 503 58.15 -14.36 -9.03
N PRO A 504 58.53 -15.42 -9.78
CA PRO A 504 59.14 -15.28 -11.11
C PRO A 504 58.14 -15.32 -12.28
N ASP A 505 58.51 -14.62 -13.36
CA ASP A 505 57.83 -14.47 -14.66
C ASP A 505 58.05 -15.65 -15.64
N ALA A 506 57.07 -15.92 -16.50
CA ALA A 506 57.29 -16.36 -17.89
C ALA A 506 56.02 -16.18 -18.78
N ALA A 507 56.25 -15.82 -20.05
CA ALA A 507 55.32 -15.32 -21.07
C ALA A 507 54.72 -16.39 -22.02
N THR A 508 53.59 -16.10 -22.72
CA THR A 508 53.42 -16.08 -24.22
C THR A 508 51.98 -16.25 -24.78
N SER A 509 51.71 -15.45 -25.84
CA SER A 509 50.86 -15.63 -27.08
C SER A 509 49.31 -15.75 -27.14
N LYS A 510 48.72 -14.74 -27.83
CA LYS A 510 47.69 -14.66 -28.92
C LYS A 510 46.36 -15.50 -28.95
N LEU A 511 45.25 -14.73 -29.10
CA LEU A 511 43.80 -14.89 -29.44
C LEU A 511 43.30 -16.08 -30.35
N PRO A 512 41.97 -16.35 -30.56
CA PRO A 512 40.72 -15.86 -29.90
C PRO A 512 39.53 -16.88 -29.66
N SER A 513 38.54 -16.43 -28.85
CA SER A 513 37.07 -16.55 -29.05
C SER A 513 36.18 -17.44 -28.13
N TYR A 514 35.08 -16.78 -27.68
CA TYR A 514 33.77 -17.24 -27.17
C TYR A 514 33.56 -17.93 -25.79
N TYR A 515 32.56 -17.37 -25.08
CA TYR A 515 31.77 -17.81 -23.90
C TYR A 515 32.13 -17.31 -22.47
N SER A 516 31.21 -16.45 -21.98
CA SER A 516 30.63 -16.28 -20.61
C SER A 516 31.49 -16.26 -19.33
N ALA A 517 31.33 -15.20 -18.54
CA ALA A 517 31.11 -15.22 -17.07
C ALA A 517 30.74 -13.80 -16.59
N LEU A 518 29.48 -13.54 -16.23
CA LEU A 518 28.98 -13.45 -14.84
C LEU A 518 29.82 -12.53 -13.93
N SER A 519 29.34 -11.29 -13.79
CA SER A 519 29.80 -10.33 -12.77
C SER A 519 29.30 -10.71 -11.36
N PRO A 520 30.08 -10.37 -10.32
CA PRO A 520 29.78 -10.70 -8.93
C PRO A 520 28.72 -9.76 -8.33
N LEU A 521 27.72 -10.35 -7.65
CA LEU A 521 26.73 -9.63 -6.87
C LEU A 521 27.35 -9.03 -5.58
N PRO A 522 26.90 -7.83 -5.16
CA PRO A 522 27.48 -7.11 -4.02
C PRO A 522 27.10 -7.75 -2.68
N ARG A 523 28.12 -8.02 -1.87
CA ARG A 523 28.04 -8.45 -0.48
C ARG A 523 27.41 -7.36 0.39
N THR A 524 26.30 -7.64 1.05
CA THR A 524 25.76 -6.82 2.14
C THR A 524 26.30 -7.36 3.46
N ARG A 525 27.12 -6.55 4.16
CA ARG A 525 27.49 -6.76 5.57
C ARG A 525 26.23 -6.61 6.42
N LEU A 526 25.93 -7.62 7.24
CA LEU A 526 25.05 -7.48 8.40
C LEU A 526 25.95 -7.40 9.62
N ASP A 527 26.00 -6.22 10.23
CA ASP A 527 26.71 -6.01 11.47
C ASP A 527 26.04 -6.82 12.59
N SER A 528 26.88 -7.51 13.34
CA SER A 528 26.53 -8.33 14.50
C SER A 528 26.57 -7.45 15.74
N ALA A 529 25.45 -6.85 16.11
CA ALA A 529 25.25 -6.27 17.43
C ALA A 529 23.77 -6.41 17.81
N GLY A 530 23.45 -7.44 18.60
CA GLY A 530 22.07 -7.64 19.07
C GLY A 530 21.77 -9.01 19.68
N SER A 531 22.61 -10.03 19.51
CA SER A 531 22.32 -11.40 19.98
C SER A 531 22.39 -11.64 21.50
N GLN A 532 22.51 -10.60 22.35
CA GLN A 532 22.56 -10.77 23.80
C GLN A 532 21.30 -10.30 24.56
N LEU A 533 20.37 -9.57 23.95
CA LEU A 533 19.14 -9.10 24.63
C LEU A 533 17.88 -9.93 24.31
N TYR A 534 17.97 -10.94 23.44
CA TYR A 534 16.81 -11.72 22.97
C TYR A 534 16.56 -13.04 23.72
N LYS A 535 17.36 -13.38 24.74
CA LYS A 535 17.30 -14.71 25.40
C LYS A 535 16.28 -14.84 26.53
N ASP A 536 15.71 -13.75 27.05
CA ASP A 536 15.10 -13.81 28.39
C ASP A 536 13.58 -14.01 28.46
N TYR A 537 12.87 -14.17 27.34
CA TYR A 537 11.41 -14.38 27.39
C TYR A 537 10.90 -15.35 26.33
N ILE A 538 11.30 -16.62 26.45
CA ILE A 538 10.52 -17.77 25.99
C ILE A 538 9.76 -18.27 27.24
N PRO A 539 8.41 -18.32 27.24
CA PRO A 539 7.68 -18.90 28.37
C PRO A 539 8.18 -20.33 28.63
N GLU A 540 8.53 -20.65 29.88
CA GLU A 540 9.09 -21.94 30.33
C GLU A 540 8.22 -23.18 29.96
N SER A 541 7.01 -22.98 29.41
CA SER A 541 6.05 -24.03 29.08
C SER A 541 6.20 -24.69 27.70
N PHE A 542 7.18 -24.33 26.86
CA PHE A 542 7.22 -24.77 25.45
C PHE A 542 8.46 -25.57 25.01
N GLY A 543 9.12 -26.27 25.94
CA GLY A 543 10.19 -27.22 25.63
C GLY A 543 9.70 -28.53 25.00
N ARG A 544 9.01 -28.49 23.84
CA ARG A 544 8.62 -29.69 23.08
C ARG A 544 9.44 -29.80 21.80
N SER A 545 10.17 -30.92 21.67
CA SER A 545 10.73 -31.37 20.40
C SER A 545 9.59 -31.79 19.49
N PHE A 546 9.46 -31.16 18.32
CA PHE A 546 8.50 -31.58 17.30
C PHE A 546 9.02 -32.85 16.59
N SER A 547 8.11 -33.63 16.01
CA SER A 547 8.45 -34.80 15.20
C SER A 547 9.46 -34.45 14.10
N LYS A 548 10.65 -35.08 14.11
CA LYS A 548 11.71 -34.91 13.09
C LYS A 548 11.32 -35.39 11.67
N ASN A 549 10.07 -35.79 11.48
CA ASN A 549 9.64 -36.61 10.36
C ASN A 549 9.22 -35.81 9.10
N MET A 550 9.34 -34.48 9.08
CA MET A 550 9.01 -33.66 7.89
C MET A 550 10.21 -32.91 7.28
N ASN A 551 11.36 -32.87 7.95
CA ASN A 551 12.54 -32.19 7.43
C ASN A 551 12.95 -32.79 6.07
N GLY A 552 13.09 -31.94 5.06
CA GLY A 552 13.47 -32.35 3.71
C GLY A 552 12.37 -33.06 2.89
N LYS A 553 11.15 -33.20 3.40
CA LYS A 553 10.07 -33.93 2.68
C LYS A 553 9.19 -33.02 1.83
N HIS A 554 8.80 -33.50 0.66
CA HIS A 554 7.79 -32.84 -0.18
C HIS A 554 6.41 -32.94 0.46
N ILE A 555 5.60 -31.87 0.31
CA ILE A 555 4.19 -31.83 0.72
C ILE A 555 3.30 -31.86 -0.54
N LEU A 556 2.90 -33.05 -0.99
CA LEU A 556 2.25 -33.23 -2.30
C LEU A 556 0.73 -33.46 -2.22
N SER A 557 0.26 -34.26 -1.27
CA SER A 557 -1.14 -34.68 -1.13
C SER A 557 -1.52 -34.75 0.35
N VAL A 558 -2.81 -34.66 0.67
CA VAL A 558 -3.30 -34.83 2.05
C VAL A 558 -3.06 -36.24 2.60
N ASP A 559 -2.94 -37.25 1.73
CA ASP A 559 -2.73 -38.64 2.14
C ASP A 559 -1.41 -38.88 2.87
N MET A 560 -0.45 -37.98 2.70
CA MET A 560 0.83 -38.09 3.39
C MET A 560 0.70 -37.90 4.90
N PHE A 561 -0.36 -37.21 5.36
CA PHE A 561 -0.64 -36.97 6.77
C PHE A 561 -1.38 -38.17 7.35
N THR A 562 -0.65 -39.27 7.53
CA THR A 562 -1.22 -40.54 8.03
C THR A 562 -1.35 -40.60 9.55
N SER A 563 -0.67 -39.72 10.28
CA SER A 563 -0.67 -39.68 11.75
C SER A 563 -1.31 -38.42 12.30
N LYS A 564 -2.21 -38.61 13.28
CA LYS A 564 -2.78 -37.53 14.10
C LYS A 564 -1.70 -36.73 14.83
N ASP A 565 -0.57 -37.35 15.19
CA ASP A 565 0.53 -36.66 15.85
C ASP A 565 1.21 -35.65 14.93
N GLN A 566 1.35 -35.95 13.63
CA GLN A 566 1.91 -35.00 12.66
C GLN A 566 1.01 -33.76 12.51
N LEU A 567 -0.31 -33.96 12.39
CA LEU A 567 -1.25 -32.84 12.33
C LEU A 567 -1.25 -32.02 13.62
N ARG A 568 -1.20 -32.69 14.78
CA ARG A 568 -1.08 -32.02 16.07
C ARG A 568 0.16 -31.14 16.11
N ASP A 569 1.32 -31.64 15.71
CA ASP A 569 2.57 -30.90 15.72
C ASP A 569 2.52 -29.66 14.81
N ILE A 570 2.00 -29.79 13.58
CA ILE A 570 1.79 -28.66 12.65
C ILE A 570 0.90 -27.59 13.29
N PHE A 571 -0.23 -28.01 13.86
CA PHE A 571 -1.21 -27.08 14.42
C PHE A 571 -0.78 -26.45 15.74
N ASP A 572 -0.04 -27.17 16.59
CA ASP A 572 0.50 -26.63 17.84
C ASP A 572 1.60 -25.60 17.56
N LEU A 573 2.44 -25.85 16.55
CA LEU A 573 3.40 -24.87 16.06
C LEU A 573 2.69 -23.65 15.44
N ALA A 574 1.62 -23.86 14.68
CA ALA A 574 0.86 -22.77 14.05
C ALA A 574 0.22 -21.88 15.11
N LYS A 575 -0.34 -22.48 16.16
CA LYS A 575 -0.86 -21.77 17.33
C LYS A 575 0.22 -20.96 18.05
N THR A 576 1.43 -21.51 18.16
CA THR A 576 2.59 -20.81 18.74
C THR A 576 2.97 -19.59 17.90
N PHE A 577 3.03 -19.74 16.58
CA PHE A 577 3.30 -18.63 15.66
C PHE A 577 2.19 -17.57 15.71
N LYS A 578 0.92 -17.96 15.72
CA LYS A 578 -0.23 -17.04 15.90
C LYS A 578 -0.08 -16.19 17.16
N ALA A 579 0.11 -16.83 18.32
CA ALA A 579 0.22 -16.13 19.60
C ALA A 579 1.43 -15.18 19.67
N SER A 580 2.51 -15.51 18.97
CA SER A 580 3.73 -14.71 18.98
C SER A 580 3.70 -13.56 17.97
N VAL A 581 3.13 -13.77 16.78
CA VAL A 581 2.93 -12.70 15.78
C VAL A 581 2.04 -11.60 16.35
N GLN A 582 0.98 -11.97 17.09
CA GLN A 582 0.10 -11.02 17.78
C GLN A 582 0.81 -10.19 18.87
N LYS A 583 1.94 -10.67 19.41
CA LYS A 583 2.69 -9.99 20.48
C LYS A 583 3.91 -9.18 20.00
N LYS A 584 4.67 -9.68 19.01
CA LYS A 584 6.01 -9.15 18.66
C LYS A 584 6.26 -8.92 17.15
N GLY A 585 5.39 -9.37 16.25
CA GLY A 585 5.46 -9.09 14.81
C GLY A 585 6.39 -9.96 13.94
N TRP A 586 7.56 -10.44 14.40
CA TRP A 586 8.58 -11.06 13.50
C TRP A 586 9.43 -12.14 14.20
N PHE A 587 9.87 -13.15 13.45
CA PHE A 587 10.79 -14.20 13.89
C PHE A 587 12.05 -14.23 13.02
N ASP A 588 12.98 -13.31 13.24
CA ASP A 588 14.15 -13.19 12.36
C ASP A 588 15.13 -14.38 12.44
N GLU A 589 14.95 -15.33 13.37
CA GLU A 589 15.90 -16.43 13.61
C GLU A 589 15.42 -17.80 13.11
N VAL A 590 14.13 -18.00 12.81
CA VAL A 590 13.58 -19.35 12.57
C VAL A 590 14.05 -19.93 11.24
N LEU A 591 13.99 -19.14 10.17
CA LEU A 591 14.40 -19.49 8.80
C LEU A 591 15.42 -18.49 8.26
N ARG A 592 16.22 -17.86 9.13
CA ARG A 592 17.25 -16.90 8.72
C ARG A 592 18.18 -17.52 7.67
N GLY A 593 18.33 -16.82 6.55
CA GLY A 593 19.20 -17.25 5.46
C GLY A 593 18.61 -18.32 4.53
N LYS A 594 17.38 -18.79 4.80
CA LYS A 594 16.67 -19.70 3.90
C LYS A 594 15.94 -18.94 2.79
N VAL A 595 15.88 -19.55 1.61
CA VAL A 595 15.22 -18.97 0.43
C VAL A 595 14.07 -19.88 -0.03
N MET A 596 12.89 -19.31 -0.30
CA MET A 596 11.75 -20.00 -0.88
C MET A 596 11.54 -19.56 -2.33
N ALA A 597 11.45 -20.50 -3.26
CA ALA A 597 10.99 -20.26 -4.62
C ALA A 597 9.47 -20.32 -4.68
N SER A 598 8.84 -19.24 -5.15
CA SER A 598 7.39 -19.15 -5.35
C SER A 598 7.08 -19.30 -6.84
N CYS A 599 6.62 -20.49 -7.25
CA CYS A 599 6.32 -20.86 -8.63
C CYS A 599 4.81 -21.04 -8.80
N PHE A 600 4.11 -20.02 -9.29
CA PHE A 600 2.65 -20.05 -9.47
C PHE A 600 2.30 -19.91 -10.95
N TYR A 601 1.94 -21.03 -11.59
CA TYR A 601 1.46 -21.13 -12.98
C TYR A 601 -0.08 -21.06 -13.08
N GLU A 602 -0.76 -20.79 -11.97
CA GLU A 602 -2.20 -20.56 -11.93
C GLU A 602 -2.46 -19.38 -10.99
N VAL A 603 -3.21 -18.38 -11.48
CA VAL A 603 -3.44 -17.12 -10.76
C VAL A 603 -3.98 -17.39 -9.36
N SER A 604 -3.25 -16.92 -8.35
CA SER A 604 -3.66 -17.06 -6.95
C SER A 604 -2.97 -16.10 -5.98
N THR A 605 -3.34 -14.82 -6.06
CA THR A 605 -2.76 -13.76 -5.24
C THR A 605 -2.76 -14.08 -3.74
N ARG A 606 -3.88 -14.53 -3.17
CA ARG A 606 -3.95 -14.81 -1.71
C ARG A 606 -3.03 -15.94 -1.28
N THR A 607 -3.04 -17.07 -1.98
CA THR A 607 -2.16 -18.21 -1.67
C THR A 607 -0.69 -17.82 -1.83
N CYS A 608 -0.31 -17.19 -2.94
CA CYS A 608 1.06 -16.71 -3.18
C CYS A 608 1.52 -15.72 -2.08
N CYS A 609 0.76 -14.67 -1.83
CA CYS A 609 1.08 -13.66 -0.82
C CYS A 609 1.16 -14.24 0.60
N SER A 610 0.30 -15.21 0.94
CA SER A 610 0.34 -15.83 2.27
C SER A 610 1.56 -16.72 2.51
N PHE A 611 2.07 -17.42 1.48
CA PHE A 611 3.34 -18.15 1.57
C PHE A 611 4.52 -17.19 1.68
N ALA A 612 4.50 -16.11 0.89
CA ALA A 612 5.53 -15.10 0.96
C ALA A 612 5.59 -14.42 2.34
N ALA A 613 4.43 -14.01 2.87
CA ALA A 613 4.33 -13.43 4.20
C ALA A 613 4.78 -14.42 5.28
N ALA A 614 4.41 -15.71 5.16
CA ALA A 614 4.86 -16.75 6.08
C ALA A 614 6.39 -16.91 6.07
N MET A 615 7.02 -16.97 4.89
CA MET A 615 8.47 -17.09 4.76
C MET A 615 9.20 -15.88 5.34
N GLN A 616 8.74 -14.66 5.01
CA GLN A 616 9.34 -13.41 5.47
C GLN A 616 9.20 -13.24 6.99
N ARG A 617 8.05 -13.57 7.56
CA ARG A 617 7.84 -13.50 9.03
C ARG A 617 8.72 -14.47 9.80
N LEU A 618 9.22 -15.52 9.16
CA LEU A 618 10.19 -16.46 9.72
C LEU A 618 11.65 -16.06 9.47
N GLY A 619 11.93 -14.87 8.91
CA GLY A 619 13.28 -14.39 8.62
C GLY A 619 13.88 -14.96 7.31
N GLY A 620 13.07 -15.68 6.53
CA GLY A 620 13.44 -16.22 5.22
C GLY A 620 13.25 -15.21 4.09
N ARG A 621 13.82 -15.51 2.91
CA ARG A 621 13.68 -14.71 1.69
C ARG A 621 12.84 -15.44 0.64
N VAL A 622 12.24 -14.70 -0.28
CA VAL A 622 11.38 -15.24 -1.34
C VAL A 622 11.91 -14.81 -2.70
N ILE A 623 12.01 -15.75 -3.63
CA ILE A 623 12.22 -15.50 -5.05
C ILE A 623 10.93 -15.84 -5.79
N TYR A 624 10.46 -14.92 -6.63
CA TYR A 624 9.22 -15.09 -7.37
C TYR A 624 9.51 -15.51 -8.81
N MET A 625 8.81 -16.53 -9.28
CA MET A 625 8.76 -16.90 -10.68
C MET A 625 7.39 -16.47 -11.23
N ASP A 626 7.41 -15.53 -12.15
CA ASP A 626 6.21 -14.97 -12.77
C ASP A 626 5.96 -15.64 -14.13
N GLU A 627 4.72 -16.03 -14.43
CA GLU A 627 4.31 -16.50 -15.76
C GLU A 627 4.54 -15.45 -16.86
N THR A 628 4.55 -14.17 -16.49
CA THR A 628 4.86 -13.09 -17.44
C THR A 628 6.35 -13.00 -17.80
N SER A 629 7.22 -13.74 -17.10
CA SER A 629 8.65 -13.82 -17.42
C SER A 629 8.91 -14.68 -18.67
N SER A 630 9.88 -14.25 -19.48
CA SER A 630 10.07 -14.72 -20.87
C SER A 630 10.39 -16.21 -21.08
N SER A 631 10.68 -16.98 -20.03
CA SER A 631 11.12 -18.39 -20.12
C SER A 631 10.00 -19.38 -20.41
N VAL A 632 8.85 -19.27 -19.74
CA VAL A 632 7.68 -20.13 -19.99
C VAL A 632 7.12 -19.89 -21.41
N LYS A 633 7.20 -18.64 -21.91
CA LYS A 633 6.85 -18.27 -23.29
C LYS A 633 7.84 -18.79 -24.35
N LYS A 634 9.05 -19.19 -23.94
CA LYS A 634 10.07 -19.79 -24.81
C LYS A 634 9.98 -21.32 -24.89
N GLY A 635 9.00 -21.94 -24.22
CA GLY A 635 8.77 -23.38 -24.27
C GLY A 635 9.60 -24.22 -23.29
N GLU A 636 10.07 -23.63 -22.19
CA GLU A 636 10.74 -24.36 -21.11
C GLU A 636 9.77 -25.32 -20.40
N THR A 637 10.22 -26.56 -20.13
CA THR A 637 9.40 -27.56 -19.43
C THR A 637 9.26 -27.21 -17.96
N LEU A 638 8.17 -27.68 -17.31
CA LEU A 638 7.99 -27.52 -15.86
C LEU A 638 9.17 -28.14 -15.10
N GLU A 639 9.60 -29.31 -15.56
CA GLU A 639 10.65 -30.11 -14.96
C GLU A 639 12.00 -29.34 -14.96
N ASP A 640 12.36 -28.73 -16.09
CA ASP A 640 13.57 -27.91 -16.21
C ASP A 640 13.51 -26.69 -15.28
N SER A 641 12.38 -25.99 -15.28
CA SER A 641 12.18 -24.82 -14.41
C SER A 641 12.28 -25.18 -12.93
N ILE A 642 11.66 -26.29 -12.49
CA ILE A 642 11.73 -26.73 -11.09
C ILE A 642 13.13 -27.19 -10.72
N ALA A 643 13.84 -27.89 -11.62
CA ALA A 643 15.23 -28.29 -11.39
C ALA A 643 16.12 -27.06 -11.14
N VAL A 644 16.02 -26.04 -12.00
CA VAL A 644 16.76 -24.78 -11.86
C VAL A 644 16.39 -24.04 -10.58
N MET A 645 15.09 -23.85 -10.32
CA MET A 645 14.61 -23.09 -9.15
C MET A 645 14.96 -23.77 -7.84
N SER A 646 14.95 -25.12 -7.80
CA SER A 646 15.39 -25.89 -6.64
C SER A 646 16.90 -25.74 -6.36
N GLY A 647 17.69 -25.36 -7.36
CA GLY A 647 19.10 -25.00 -7.19
C GLY A 647 19.31 -23.64 -6.52
N TYR A 648 18.35 -22.71 -6.64
CA TYR A 648 18.45 -21.36 -6.09
C TYR A 648 17.80 -21.19 -4.71
N ALA A 649 16.91 -22.13 -4.33
CA ALA A 649 16.12 -22.05 -3.12
C ALA A 649 16.35 -23.26 -2.18
N ASP A 650 15.92 -23.13 -0.94
CA ASP A 650 15.87 -24.24 0.02
C ASP A 650 14.53 -24.99 -0.03
N VAL A 651 13.47 -24.39 -0.59
CA VAL A 651 12.14 -24.97 -0.74
C VAL A 651 11.43 -24.34 -1.94
N VAL A 652 10.64 -25.13 -2.67
CA VAL A 652 9.82 -24.69 -3.79
C VAL A 652 8.34 -24.78 -3.41
N VAL A 653 7.61 -23.69 -3.53
CA VAL A 653 6.14 -23.67 -3.43
C VAL A 653 5.59 -23.61 -4.85
N LEU A 654 4.86 -24.64 -5.25
CA LEU A 654 4.36 -24.80 -6.61
C LEU A 654 2.83 -24.79 -6.63
N ARG A 655 2.27 -24.03 -7.57
CA ARG A 655 0.87 -24.13 -7.99
C ARG A 655 0.82 -24.25 -9.51
N HIS A 656 0.03 -25.20 -10.02
CA HIS A 656 -0.01 -25.51 -11.46
C HIS A 656 -1.43 -25.89 -11.93
N PRO A 657 -1.86 -25.56 -13.16
CA PRO A 657 -3.21 -25.89 -13.64
C PRO A 657 -3.40 -27.37 -14.00
N GLU A 658 -2.31 -28.08 -14.29
CA GLU A 658 -2.34 -29.50 -14.67
C GLU A 658 -2.26 -30.42 -13.44
N VAL A 659 -3.14 -31.43 -13.39
CA VAL A 659 -3.10 -32.50 -12.38
C VAL A 659 -1.86 -33.37 -12.57
N GLY A 660 -1.14 -33.65 -11.49
CA GLY A 660 0.08 -34.49 -11.54
C GLY A 660 1.37 -33.70 -11.77
N ALA A 661 1.29 -32.40 -12.08
CA ALA A 661 2.46 -31.51 -12.16
C ALA A 661 3.29 -31.49 -10.87
N MET A 662 2.63 -31.61 -9.72
CA MET A 662 3.30 -31.65 -8.41
C MET A 662 4.17 -32.90 -8.24
N ALA A 663 3.74 -34.05 -8.76
CA ALA A 663 4.52 -35.28 -8.70
C ALA A 663 5.76 -35.18 -9.60
N ARG A 664 5.59 -34.71 -10.84
CA ARG A 664 6.70 -34.50 -11.78
C ARG A 664 7.71 -33.49 -11.25
N ALA A 665 7.24 -32.40 -10.64
CA ALA A 665 8.09 -31.41 -9.99
C ALA A 665 8.87 -32.01 -8.80
N ALA A 666 8.24 -32.89 -8.02
CA ALA A 666 8.92 -33.55 -6.91
C ALA A 666 10.00 -34.53 -7.38
N ASP A 667 9.77 -35.26 -8.49
CA ASP A 667 10.72 -36.23 -9.04
C ASP A 667 12.03 -35.58 -9.49
N VAL A 668 11.99 -34.32 -9.94
CA VAL A 668 13.18 -33.59 -10.44
C VAL A 668 13.77 -32.61 -9.43
N SER A 669 13.04 -32.28 -8.36
CA SER A 669 13.49 -31.28 -7.38
C SER A 669 14.42 -31.89 -6.34
N GLN A 670 15.60 -31.30 -6.15
CA GLN A 670 16.53 -31.68 -5.08
C GLN A 670 16.16 -31.09 -3.72
N LYS A 671 15.10 -30.28 -3.66
CA LYS A 671 14.62 -29.58 -2.47
C LYS A 671 13.15 -29.90 -2.24
N PRO A 672 12.64 -29.70 -1.01
CA PRO A 672 11.24 -29.91 -0.73
C PRO A 672 10.33 -29.09 -1.65
N VAL A 673 9.27 -29.73 -2.14
CA VAL A 673 8.24 -29.09 -2.97
C VAL A 673 6.94 -29.09 -2.17
N ILE A 674 6.29 -27.93 -2.05
CA ILE A 674 5.03 -27.75 -1.33
C ILE A 674 3.90 -27.46 -2.32
N ASN A 675 2.85 -28.27 -2.29
CA ASN A 675 1.66 -28.13 -3.12
C ASN A 675 0.76 -26.98 -2.63
N ALA A 676 0.72 -25.91 -3.44
CA ALA A 676 -0.16 -24.76 -3.29
C ALA A 676 -1.40 -24.81 -4.21
N GLY A 677 -1.66 -25.98 -4.81
CA GLY A 677 -2.80 -26.34 -5.65
C GLY A 677 -2.39 -26.94 -6.99
N ASP A 678 -3.01 -28.03 -7.42
CA ASP A 678 -2.83 -28.57 -8.78
C ASP A 678 -4.16 -28.82 -9.51
N GLY A 679 -4.53 -27.94 -10.45
CA GLY A 679 -5.72 -28.09 -11.30
C GLY A 679 -7.02 -28.37 -10.53
N ILE A 680 -7.68 -29.48 -10.87
CA ILE A 680 -8.82 -30.07 -10.14
C ILE A 680 -8.41 -31.20 -9.18
N GLY A 681 -7.10 -31.37 -8.96
CA GLY A 681 -6.49 -32.38 -8.10
C GLY A 681 -6.57 -32.01 -6.63
N GLU A 682 -5.45 -31.67 -6.00
CA GLU A 682 -5.38 -31.45 -4.55
C GLU A 682 -4.92 -30.06 -4.16
N HIS A 683 -5.27 -29.67 -2.92
CA HIS A 683 -4.72 -28.47 -2.28
C HIS A 683 -4.47 -28.76 -0.79
N PRO A 684 -3.43 -29.55 -0.45
CA PRO A 684 -3.22 -30.04 0.91
C PRO A 684 -2.98 -28.92 1.92
N THR A 685 -2.30 -27.85 1.49
CA THR A 685 -2.04 -26.69 2.35
C THR A 685 -3.29 -25.88 2.68
N GLN A 686 -4.30 -25.88 1.80
CA GLN A 686 -5.62 -25.32 2.09
C GLN A 686 -6.43 -26.24 3.01
N ALA A 687 -6.41 -27.56 2.79
CA ALA A 687 -7.10 -28.48 3.70
C ALA A 687 -6.55 -28.40 5.14
N LEU A 688 -5.23 -28.28 5.31
CA LEU A 688 -4.60 -28.12 6.62
C LEU A 688 -5.06 -26.84 7.33
N LEU A 689 -5.09 -25.71 6.63
CA LEU A 689 -5.53 -24.46 7.25
C LEU A 689 -7.03 -24.44 7.55
N ASP A 690 -7.83 -25.15 6.75
CA ASP A 690 -9.26 -25.31 6.98
C ASP A 690 -9.50 -26.11 8.27
N VAL A 691 -8.82 -27.25 8.46
CA VAL A 691 -8.91 -28.03 9.71
C VAL A 691 -8.38 -27.24 10.91
N PHE A 692 -7.29 -26.48 10.75
CA PHE A 692 -6.78 -25.61 11.82
C PHE A 692 -7.78 -24.53 12.21
N THR A 693 -8.49 -23.96 11.23
CA THR A 693 -9.57 -22.99 11.46
C THR A 693 -10.68 -23.62 12.30
N ILE A 694 -11.17 -24.81 11.93
CA ILE A 694 -12.20 -25.52 12.71
C ILE A 694 -11.72 -25.75 14.15
N ARG A 695 -10.48 -26.20 14.32
CA ARG A 695 -9.88 -26.44 15.65
C ARG A 695 -9.80 -25.16 16.48
N GLU A 696 -9.45 -24.02 15.89
CA GLU A 696 -9.32 -22.76 16.63
C GLU A 696 -10.67 -22.15 16.99
N GLU A 697 -11.69 -22.29 16.13
CA GLU A 697 -13.02 -21.75 16.40
C GLU A 697 -13.83 -22.61 17.38
N PHE A 698 -13.70 -23.95 17.35
CA PHE A 698 -14.43 -24.88 18.24
C PHE A 698 -13.61 -25.44 19.40
N GLY A 699 -12.29 -25.31 19.36
CA GLY A 699 -11.36 -25.99 20.28
C GLY A 699 -11.15 -27.47 19.99
N THR A 700 -11.98 -28.09 19.15
CA THR A 700 -11.92 -29.50 18.74
C THR A 700 -12.43 -29.66 17.31
N VAL A 701 -12.08 -30.77 16.67
CA VAL A 701 -12.66 -31.19 15.37
C VAL A 701 -13.57 -32.41 15.56
N LYS A 702 -13.57 -33.03 16.75
CA LYS A 702 -14.35 -34.24 17.04
C LYS A 702 -15.83 -33.92 17.28
N GLY A 703 -16.71 -34.74 16.70
CA GLY A 703 -18.15 -34.72 16.90
C GLY A 703 -18.87 -33.59 16.18
N LEU A 704 -18.23 -32.99 15.16
CA LEU A 704 -18.80 -31.89 14.39
C LEU A 704 -19.48 -32.38 13.11
N THR A 705 -20.58 -31.71 12.74
CA THR A 705 -21.25 -31.87 11.46
C THR A 705 -20.76 -30.81 10.47
N ILE A 706 -20.09 -31.24 9.41
CA ILE A 706 -19.46 -30.38 8.41
C ILE A 706 -20.26 -30.47 7.11
N THR A 707 -20.83 -29.35 6.68
CA THR A 707 -21.67 -29.27 5.48
C THR A 707 -20.93 -28.52 4.38
N MET A 708 -20.63 -29.19 3.27
CA MET A 708 -19.95 -28.62 2.11
C MET A 708 -20.96 -28.26 1.03
N VAL A 709 -20.91 -27.02 0.51
CA VAL A 709 -21.94 -26.46 -0.37
C VAL A 709 -21.35 -25.84 -1.63
N GLY A 710 -21.99 -26.05 -2.78
CA GLY A 710 -21.68 -25.37 -4.05
C GLY A 710 -21.13 -26.30 -5.12
N ASP A 711 -20.01 -25.93 -5.75
CA ASP A 711 -19.31 -26.75 -6.77
C ASP A 711 -18.42 -27.80 -6.09
N LEU A 712 -19.03 -28.93 -5.74
CA LEU A 712 -18.32 -30.05 -5.12
C LEU A 712 -17.60 -30.93 -6.14
N LYS A 713 -17.99 -30.88 -7.42
CA LYS A 713 -17.40 -31.70 -8.48
C LYS A 713 -15.99 -31.25 -8.84
N HIS A 714 -15.76 -29.94 -8.95
CA HIS A 714 -14.47 -29.39 -9.38
C HIS A 714 -13.69 -28.72 -8.23
N GLY A 715 -14.25 -28.66 -7.03
CA GLY A 715 -13.63 -28.04 -5.87
C GLY A 715 -12.47 -28.84 -5.27
N ARG A 716 -11.23 -28.64 -5.75
CA ARG A 716 -10.02 -29.28 -5.17
C ARG A 716 -9.89 -29.09 -3.65
N THR A 717 -10.35 -27.96 -3.11
CA THR A 717 -10.27 -27.67 -1.67
C THR A 717 -11.22 -28.55 -0.86
N VAL A 718 -12.45 -28.77 -1.34
CA VAL A 718 -13.42 -29.67 -0.67
C VAL A 718 -13.02 -31.13 -0.82
N HIS A 719 -12.37 -31.52 -1.92
CA HIS A 719 -11.83 -32.88 -2.08
C HIS A 719 -10.73 -33.14 -1.05
N SER A 720 -9.72 -32.26 -0.97
CA SER A 720 -8.65 -32.39 0.01
C SER A 720 -9.14 -32.29 1.46
N LEU A 721 -10.10 -31.40 1.74
CA LEU A 721 -10.68 -31.25 3.08
C LEU A 721 -11.46 -32.50 3.50
N ALA A 722 -12.32 -33.04 2.63
CA ALA A 722 -13.10 -34.25 2.94
C ALA A 722 -12.20 -35.45 3.26
N ARG A 723 -11.10 -35.62 2.52
CA ARG A 723 -10.12 -36.68 2.76
C ARG A 723 -9.36 -36.47 4.08
N LEU A 724 -8.90 -35.25 4.36
CA LEU A 724 -8.18 -34.93 5.60
C LEU A 724 -9.07 -35.07 6.85
N LEU A 725 -10.36 -34.74 6.73
CA LEU A 725 -11.35 -34.89 7.79
C LEU A 725 -11.60 -36.34 8.19
N THR A 726 -11.28 -37.33 7.35
CA THR A 726 -11.39 -38.76 7.70
C THR A 726 -10.47 -39.19 8.85
N LEU A 727 -9.49 -38.36 9.20
CA LEU A 727 -8.66 -38.58 10.38
C LEU A 727 -9.39 -38.19 11.68
N TYR A 728 -10.49 -37.45 11.60
CA TYR A 728 -11.30 -37.02 12.72
C TYR A 728 -12.64 -37.74 12.73
N ASP A 729 -13.26 -37.79 13.91
CA ASP A 729 -14.59 -38.34 14.09
C ASP A 729 -15.59 -37.22 13.83
N VAL A 730 -16.09 -37.13 12.59
CA VAL A 730 -16.99 -36.08 12.08
C VAL A 730 -18.10 -36.69 11.23
N SER A 731 -19.18 -35.93 10.99
CA SER A 731 -20.17 -36.25 9.96
C SER A 731 -20.06 -35.25 8.81
N ILE A 732 -20.15 -35.72 7.55
CA ILE A 732 -20.01 -34.86 6.37
C ILE A 732 -21.33 -34.84 5.58
N ASN A 733 -21.84 -33.65 5.34
CA ASN A 733 -23.00 -33.42 4.49
C ASN A 733 -22.58 -32.74 3.18
N TYR A 734 -23.17 -33.16 2.07
CA TYR A 734 -22.95 -32.57 0.76
C TYR A 734 -24.23 -31.91 0.26
N VAL A 735 -24.15 -30.61 -0.04
CA VAL A 735 -25.26 -29.84 -0.62
C VAL A 735 -24.81 -29.28 -1.96
N SER A 736 -25.34 -29.82 -3.05
CA SER A 736 -24.96 -29.40 -4.40
C SER A 736 -26.06 -29.69 -5.41
N PRO A 737 -26.10 -28.95 -6.53
CA PRO A 737 -26.87 -29.38 -7.70
C PRO A 737 -26.41 -30.77 -8.17
N ALA A 738 -27.30 -31.56 -8.77
CA ALA A 738 -26.98 -32.91 -9.24
C ALA A 738 -25.79 -32.94 -10.22
N SER A 739 -25.63 -31.90 -11.05
CA SER A 739 -24.52 -31.77 -12.01
C SER A 739 -23.15 -31.50 -11.37
N LEU A 740 -23.13 -30.99 -10.12
CA LEU A 740 -21.93 -30.58 -9.40
C LEU A 740 -21.70 -31.42 -8.12
N ALA A 741 -22.24 -32.63 -8.07
CA ALA A 741 -22.08 -33.54 -6.94
C ALA A 741 -20.62 -33.94 -6.69
N MET A 742 -20.32 -34.26 -5.42
CA MET A 742 -19.00 -34.75 -5.01
C MET A 742 -18.61 -35.99 -5.84
N PRO A 743 -17.38 -36.08 -6.39
CA PRO A 743 -16.99 -37.22 -7.21
C PRO A 743 -17.04 -38.55 -6.45
N GLU A 744 -17.49 -39.63 -7.12
CA GLU A 744 -17.61 -40.96 -6.51
C GLU A 744 -16.31 -41.46 -5.85
N LYS A 745 -15.16 -41.10 -6.42
CA LYS A 745 -13.85 -41.50 -5.85
C LYS A 745 -13.64 -40.94 -4.45
N VAL A 746 -14.05 -39.69 -4.20
CA VAL A 746 -13.95 -39.05 -2.89
C VAL A 746 -14.97 -39.66 -1.93
N ILE A 747 -16.21 -39.86 -2.37
CA ILE A 747 -17.28 -40.47 -1.56
C ILE A 747 -16.87 -41.88 -1.10
N LYS A 748 -16.38 -42.71 -2.02
CA LYS A 748 -15.89 -44.07 -1.73
C LYS A 748 -14.70 -44.06 -0.78
N PHE A 749 -13.78 -43.12 -0.94
CA PHE A 749 -12.65 -42.97 -0.03
C PHE A 749 -13.11 -42.61 1.38
N VAL A 750 -13.97 -41.60 1.54
CA VAL A 750 -14.53 -41.20 2.84
C VAL A 750 -15.32 -42.35 3.49
N ALA A 751 -16.10 -43.09 2.69
CA ALA A 751 -16.85 -44.26 3.16
C ALA A 751 -15.91 -45.39 3.62
N SER A 752 -14.80 -45.61 2.92
CA SER A 752 -13.79 -46.62 3.30
C SER A 752 -13.14 -46.35 4.66
N LYS A 753 -13.23 -45.11 5.15
CA LYS A 753 -12.73 -44.69 6.47
C LYS A 753 -13.81 -44.70 7.55
N GLY A 754 -15.05 -45.10 7.21
CA GLY A 754 -16.15 -45.23 8.17
C GLY A 754 -16.81 -43.91 8.58
N ILE A 755 -16.59 -42.83 7.83
CA ILE A 755 -17.20 -41.52 8.10
C ILE A 755 -18.63 -41.46 7.55
N SER A 756 -19.57 -40.99 8.36
CA SER A 756 -20.97 -40.77 7.97
C SER A 756 -21.07 -39.69 6.88
N GLN A 757 -21.83 -40.00 5.83
CA GLN A 757 -22.02 -39.12 4.68
C GLN A 757 -23.50 -39.01 4.33
N HIS A 758 -23.99 -37.79 4.12
CA HIS A 758 -25.37 -37.52 3.73
C HIS A 758 -25.42 -36.52 2.56
N PHE A 759 -26.45 -36.64 1.71
CA PHE A 759 -26.60 -35.85 0.50
C PHE A 759 -27.92 -35.10 0.54
N TYR A 760 -27.88 -33.79 0.28
CA TYR A 760 -29.04 -32.92 0.30
C TYR A 760 -29.06 -32.03 -0.95
N THR A 761 -30.25 -31.60 -1.35
CA THR A 761 -30.47 -30.66 -2.45
C THR A 761 -30.84 -29.26 -1.95
N SER A 762 -31.10 -29.11 -0.66
CA SER A 762 -31.51 -27.86 -0.02
C SER A 762 -30.61 -27.57 1.18
N LEU A 763 -30.04 -26.37 1.23
CA LEU A 763 -29.24 -25.92 2.37
C LEU A 763 -30.12 -25.68 3.61
N ASP A 764 -31.33 -25.18 3.39
CA ASP A 764 -32.30 -24.84 4.44
C ASP A 764 -32.65 -26.00 5.38
N GLU A 765 -32.68 -27.22 4.85
CA GLU A 765 -33.07 -28.42 5.61
C GLU A 765 -31.99 -28.86 6.60
N ILE A 766 -30.71 -28.75 6.21
CA ILE A 766 -29.58 -29.26 6.99
C ILE A 766 -28.87 -28.19 7.84
N LEU A 767 -29.14 -26.91 7.57
CA LEU A 767 -28.52 -25.79 8.26
C LEU A 767 -28.67 -25.83 9.81
N PRO A 768 -29.82 -26.25 10.39
CA PRO A 768 -29.96 -26.33 11.85
C PRO A 768 -29.05 -27.38 12.52
N GLU A 769 -28.62 -28.41 11.79
CA GLU A 769 -27.77 -29.49 12.28
C GLU A 769 -26.28 -29.24 11.99
N THR A 770 -25.97 -28.25 11.15
CA THR A 770 -24.62 -27.91 10.69
C THR A 770 -23.82 -27.17 11.78
N ASP A 771 -22.57 -27.58 12.01
CA ASP A 771 -21.61 -26.87 12.86
C ASP A 771 -20.60 -26.06 12.03
N VAL A 772 -20.17 -26.61 10.89
CA VAL A 772 -19.25 -25.94 9.96
C VAL A 772 -19.89 -25.93 8.58
N LEU A 773 -20.20 -24.73 8.07
CA LEU A 773 -20.68 -24.53 6.72
C LEU A 773 -19.52 -24.11 5.82
N TYR A 774 -19.07 -25.00 4.94
CA TYR A 774 -18.00 -24.73 3.98
C TYR A 774 -18.59 -24.40 2.61
N MET A 775 -18.65 -23.11 2.28
CA MET A 775 -19.17 -22.64 1.01
C MET A 775 -18.08 -22.70 -0.08
N THR A 776 -18.49 -23.00 -1.30
CA THR A 776 -17.65 -22.91 -2.49
C THR A 776 -18.32 -22.09 -3.58
N ARG A 777 -17.51 -21.32 -4.30
CA ARG A 777 -17.93 -20.56 -5.47
C ARG A 777 -18.23 -21.49 -6.65
N ILE A 778 -19.32 -21.21 -7.36
CA ILE A 778 -19.59 -21.79 -8.69
C ILE A 778 -18.83 -20.95 -9.74
N GLN A 779 -17.85 -21.58 -10.40
CA GLN A 779 -16.95 -20.92 -11.35
C GLN A 779 -17.49 -21.02 -12.78
N LYS A 780 -17.90 -19.89 -13.38
CA LYS A 780 -18.44 -19.82 -14.75
C LYS A 780 -17.50 -20.50 -15.76
N GLU A 781 -16.21 -20.32 -15.58
CA GLU A 781 -15.14 -20.84 -16.43
C GLU A 781 -15.03 -22.37 -16.49
N ARG A 782 -15.75 -23.11 -15.62
CA ARG A 782 -15.73 -24.58 -15.57
C ARG A 782 -16.91 -25.24 -16.28
N PHE A 783 -17.83 -24.45 -16.83
CA PHE A 783 -18.97 -24.94 -17.58
C PHE A 783 -18.71 -24.82 -19.08
N SER A 784 -18.98 -25.89 -19.82
CA SER A 784 -18.96 -25.87 -21.29
C SER A 784 -20.21 -25.25 -21.89
N ASN A 785 -21.32 -25.22 -21.14
CA ASN A 785 -22.61 -24.65 -21.53
C ASN A 785 -23.05 -23.54 -20.58
N GLU A 786 -23.34 -22.35 -21.13
CA GLU A 786 -23.76 -21.18 -20.36
C GLU A 786 -25.16 -21.34 -19.72
N GLU A 787 -26.04 -22.16 -20.29
CA GLU A 787 -27.36 -22.46 -19.71
C GLU A 787 -27.25 -23.33 -18.45
N GLU A 788 -26.29 -24.24 -18.40
CA GLU A 788 -26.01 -25.07 -17.21
C GLU A 788 -25.45 -24.21 -16.06
N TYR A 789 -24.61 -23.22 -16.38
CA TYR A 789 -24.15 -22.24 -15.40
C TYR A 789 -25.30 -21.37 -14.88
N LYS A 790 -26.14 -20.83 -15.75
CA LYS A 790 -27.28 -19.97 -15.34
C LYS A 790 -28.30 -20.70 -14.48
N SER A 791 -28.51 -22.00 -14.70
CA SER A 791 -29.44 -22.81 -13.90
C SER A 791 -28.89 -23.19 -12.51
N THR A 792 -27.58 -23.06 -12.29
CA THR A 792 -26.92 -23.43 -11.03
C THR A 792 -26.41 -22.25 -10.22
N CYS A 793 -26.11 -21.12 -10.86
CA CYS A 793 -25.65 -19.89 -10.20
C CYS A 793 -26.76 -19.29 -9.32
N GLY A 794 -26.41 -18.88 -8.09
CA GLY A 794 -27.34 -18.24 -7.14
C GLY A 794 -28.30 -19.18 -6.40
N LEU A 795 -28.18 -20.51 -6.57
CA LEU A 795 -29.03 -21.48 -5.86
C LEU A 795 -28.76 -21.55 -4.35
N TYR A 796 -27.50 -21.39 -3.95
CA TYR A 796 -27.08 -21.46 -2.54
C TYR A 796 -26.38 -20.16 -2.17
N VAL A 797 -27.14 -19.25 -1.56
CA VAL A 797 -26.64 -17.94 -1.13
C VAL A 797 -26.78 -17.81 0.38
N VAL A 798 -25.65 -17.61 1.06
CA VAL A 798 -25.64 -17.31 2.50
C VAL A 798 -26.08 -15.87 2.69
N THR A 799 -27.28 -15.68 3.23
CA THR A 799 -27.84 -14.37 3.59
C THR A 799 -28.08 -14.27 5.09
N PRO A 800 -28.08 -13.06 5.70
CA PRO A 800 -28.43 -12.89 7.12
C PRO A 800 -29.78 -13.54 7.48
N LYS A 801 -30.76 -13.48 6.58
CA LYS A 801 -32.09 -14.10 6.75
C LYS A 801 -31.99 -15.63 6.85
N LEU A 802 -31.29 -16.29 5.93
CA LEU A 802 -31.08 -17.75 5.97
C LEU A 802 -30.38 -18.16 7.28
N MET A 803 -29.40 -17.36 7.69
CA MET A 803 -28.57 -17.61 8.86
C MET A 803 -29.32 -17.46 10.20
N THR A 804 -30.55 -16.98 10.21
CA THR A 804 -31.42 -17.04 11.41
C THR A 804 -31.75 -18.47 11.84
N ARG A 805 -31.67 -19.44 10.92
CA ARG A 805 -31.94 -20.87 11.17
C ARG A 805 -30.70 -21.66 11.60
N ALA A 806 -29.52 -21.09 11.44
CA ALA A 806 -28.24 -21.72 11.79
C ALA A 806 -27.99 -21.72 13.30
N LYS A 807 -27.20 -22.69 13.79
CA LYS A 807 -26.80 -22.71 15.20
C LYS A 807 -26.04 -21.42 15.57
N PRO A 808 -26.20 -20.89 16.80
CA PRO A 808 -25.47 -19.71 17.24
C PRO A 808 -23.94 -19.85 17.22
N LYS A 809 -23.44 -21.08 17.44
CA LYS A 809 -22.01 -21.41 17.45
C LYS A 809 -21.48 -21.97 16.12
N MET A 810 -22.32 -22.02 15.07
CA MET A 810 -21.87 -22.48 13.75
C MET A 810 -20.83 -21.53 13.17
N ILE A 811 -19.91 -22.00 12.32
CA ILE A 811 -19.03 -21.12 11.53
C ILE A 811 -19.27 -21.30 10.03
N VAL A 812 -19.06 -20.24 9.27
CA VAL A 812 -19.08 -20.22 7.80
C VAL A 812 -17.67 -19.98 7.28
N MET A 813 -17.18 -20.93 6.50
CA MET A 813 -15.84 -20.93 5.90
C MET A 813 -15.95 -20.86 4.37
N HIS A 814 -14.94 -20.29 3.73
CA HIS A 814 -14.88 -20.14 2.28
C HIS A 814 -13.43 -19.95 1.82
N PRO A 815 -12.94 -20.67 0.79
CA PRO A 815 -11.55 -20.56 0.32
C PRO A 815 -11.24 -19.21 -0.37
N LEU A 816 -12.28 -18.45 -0.70
CA LEU A 816 -12.28 -17.16 -1.42
C LEU A 816 -11.66 -17.30 -2.83
N PRO A 817 -11.70 -16.27 -3.71
CA PRO A 817 -12.58 -15.11 -3.64
C PRO A 817 -14.03 -15.57 -3.70
N ARG A 818 -14.89 -14.88 -2.95
CA ARG A 818 -16.32 -15.11 -3.07
C ARG A 818 -16.90 -14.33 -4.25
N ASN A 819 -17.92 -14.86 -4.89
CA ASN A 819 -18.79 -14.10 -5.78
C ASN A 819 -20.06 -13.71 -5.02
N ASP A 820 -21.20 -14.25 -5.45
CA ASP A 820 -22.53 -13.94 -4.95
C ASP A 820 -23.05 -15.02 -3.99
N GLU A 821 -22.28 -16.10 -3.74
CA GLU A 821 -22.67 -17.20 -2.86
C GLU A 821 -22.68 -16.83 -1.36
N ILE A 822 -22.09 -15.70 -0.98
CA ILE A 822 -22.17 -15.14 0.39
C ILE A 822 -22.47 -13.64 0.27
N ASP A 823 -23.60 -13.21 0.80
CA ASP A 823 -23.99 -11.81 0.87
C ASP A 823 -23.00 -11.03 1.75
N LYS A 824 -22.55 -9.86 1.30
CA LYS A 824 -21.63 -8.99 2.05
C LYS A 824 -22.25 -8.50 3.36
N ALA A 825 -23.58 -8.45 3.46
CA ALA A 825 -24.26 -8.15 4.72
C ALA A 825 -23.97 -9.18 5.83
N PHE A 826 -23.47 -10.37 5.49
CA PHE A 826 -23.08 -11.40 6.44
C PHE A 826 -21.64 -11.24 6.97
N ASP A 827 -20.86 -10.28 6.48
CA ASP A 827 -19.43 -10.11 6.83
C ASP A 827 -19.16 -9.89 8.31
N ASN A 828 -20.08 -9.20 8.96
CA ASN A 828 -19.94 -8.76 10.33
C ASN A 828 -20.51 -9.79 11.32
N ASP A 829 -21.16 -10.86 10.84
CA ASP A 829 -21.70 -11.91 11.69
C ASP A 829 -20.53 -12.68 12.33
N LYS A 830 -20.58 -12.94 13.64
CA LYS A 830 -19.50 -13.64 14.36
C LYS A 830 -19.18 -15.02 13.76
N ARG A 831 -20.17 -15.63 13.12
CA ARG A 831 -20.06 -16.93 12.45
C ARG A 831 -19.29 -16.84 11.13
N ALA A 832 -19.12 -15.66 10.54
CA ALA A 832 -18.29 -15.45 9.35
C ALA A 832 -16.80 -15.66 9.68
N ALA A 833 -16.29 -16.86 9.41
CA ALA A 833 -14.93 -17.24 9.72
C ALA A 833 -13.98 -17.17 8.52
N TYR A 834 -14.47 -16.93 7.30
CA TYR A 834 -13.66 -17.00 6.07
C TYR A 834 -12.51 -15.96 5.98
N PHE A 835 -12.61 -14.80 6.63
CA PHE A 835 -11.46 -13.88 6.75
C PHE A 835 -10.44 -14.36 7.79
N ARG A 836 -10.91 -14.85 8.94
CA ARG A 836 -10.05 -15.47 9.97
C ARG A 836 -9.34 -16.71 9.43
N GLN A 837 -10.04 -17.53 8.65
CA GLN A 837 -9.52 -18.67 7.90
C GLN A 837 -8.35 -18.26 7.00
N ALA A 838 -8.49 -17.18 6.24
CA ALA A 838 -7.42 -16.67 5.37
C ALA A 838 -6.17 -16.26 6.18
N GLU A 839 -6.36 -15.59 7.32
CA GLU A 839 -5.27 -15.23 8.24
C GLU A 839 -4.61 -16.48 8.85
N TYR A 840 -5.42 -17.42 9.34
CA TYR A 840 -4.96 -18.70 9.90
C TYR A 840 -4.14 -19.51 8.90
N GLY A 841 -4.45 -19.37 7.61
CA GLY A 841 -3.65 -19.91 6.51
C GLY A 841 -2.18 -19.49 6.53
N MET A 842 -1.87 -18.26 6.93
CA MET A 842 -0.49 -17.80 7.06
C MET A 842 0.25 -18.56 8.17
N TYR A 843 -0.36 -18.74 9.34
CA TYR A 843 0.27 -19.40 10.49
C TYR A 843 0.53 -20.89 10.22
N VAL A 844 -0.40 -21.59 9.56
CA VAL A 844 -0.19 -22.98 9.14
C VAL A 844 0.93 -23.08 8.11
N ARG A 845 0.99 -22.17 7.14
CA ARG A 845 2.10 -22.11 6.17
C ARG A 845 3.45 -21.83 6.84
N MET A 846 3.49 -20.98 7.88
CA MET A 846 4.70 -20.79 8.68
C MET A 846 5.16 -22.10 9.32
N SER A 847 4.25 -22.88 9.90
CA SER A 847 4.58 -24.19 10.49
C SER A 847 5.08 -25.20 9.48
N ILE A 848 4.43 -25.29 8.33
CA ILE A 848 4.87 -26.19 7.26
C ILE A 848 6.27 -25.82 6.78
N LEU A 849 6.52 -24.54 6.48
CA LEU A 849 7.83 -24.05 6.04
C LEU A 849 8.92 -24.33 7.09
N ALA A 850 8.64 -24.01 8.36
CA ALA A 850 9.57 -24.25 9.46
C ALA A 850 9.92 -25.74 9.60
N MET A 851 8.92 -26.63 9.62
CA MET A 851 9.13 -28.06 9.82
C MET A 851 9.83 -28.73 8.62
N VAL A 852 9.47 -28.33 7.39
CA VAL A 852 10.08 -28.86 6.16
C VAL A 852 11.54 -28.43 6.02
N LEU A 853 11.89 -27.23 6.50
CA LEU A 853 13.26 -26.70 6.49
C LEU A 853 14.08 -27.06 7.75
N GLY A 854 13.55 -27.94 8.61
CA GLY A 854 14.31 -28.54 9.70
C GLY A 854 14.33 -27.75 11.01
N PHE A 855 13.35 -26.88 11.27
CA PHE A 855 13.19 -26.24 12.56
C PHE A 855 12.77 -27.25 13.64
N GLU A 856 13.64 -27.49 14.63
CA GLU A 856 13.42 -28.48 15.70
C GLU A 856 12.67 -27.93 16.93
N GLY A 857 12.20 -26.68 16.88
CA GLY A 857 11.54 -25.99 17.99
C GLY A 857 12.44 -24.99 18.72
N PHE A 858 11.86 -24.22 19.64
CA PHE A 858 12.60 -23.26 20.45
C PHE A 858 13.36 -24.00 21.57
N LYS A 859 14.69 -23.93 21.59
CA LYS A 859 15.48 -24.53 22.68
C LYS A 859 15.14 -23.84 24.00
N ALA A 860 14.64 -24.61 24.98
CA ALA A 860 14.58 -24.14 26.37
C ALA A 860 16.02 -24.06 26.90
N THR A 861 16.54 -22.85 27.06
CA THR A 861 17.77 -22.63 27.83
C THR A 861 17.49 -23.01 29.28
N ARG A 862 18.10 -24.10 29.77
CA ARG A 862 18.26 -24.32 31.22
C ARG A 862 19.03 -23.10 31.75
N LYS A 863 18.45 -22.40 32.73
CA LYS A 863 19.13 -21.37 33.52
C LYS A 863 20.45 -21.90 34.09
#